data_AF-A0A6I3FCV3-F1
#
_entry.id   AF-A0A6I3FCV3-F1
#
_cell.length_a   1.000
_cell.length_b   1.000
_cell.length_c   1.000
_cell.angle_alpha   90.00
_cell.angle_beta   90.00
_cell.angle_gamma   90.00
#
_symmetry.space_group_name_H-M   'P 1'
#
loop_
_entity.id
_entity.type
_entity.pdbx_description
1 polymer ?
#
loop_
_entity_poly.entity_id
_entity_poly.type
_entity_poly.pdbx_seq_one_letter_code
_entity_poly.pdbx_strand_id
1 'polypeptide(L)'
;MQKTSGSRLKILAVAALVVVAGIASSVVIGRMSGESMGAIPADGSLEASAGFESTPAPSVDGEPDRSGPMPTDVKSADGENRPESLSVRLAELSQPDTQALAPIEQAARLDLPATGPGSLVIRDGRVLVYVRVAEANPVDVRVGAEIAALGGVIVNVADDYAVITAELPKDRLVEAGGVDGVLAIDEVLAPSIAAESVVDTGNSVQTTCATGVVSEADTQLRAALARSTFGVDGTGIKIGVLSDSYDTDITAATDAAADVAAGDLPGPGNPCGHATPVTVLTDYPNGSDEGRGMLQSVHDLAPGAQLAFASAFVGVYDFAAQIRALRDWGADVIVDDISYFNEPFFQDGPISVAVNDVTATGVTYFSSAGNSNEVVGGREIASFESPSLRSTSCPATVVAESAFYDKCHDFDSGVGTDTGWGFTMAQNGAIGVNFQYAEPWSGVTTDLDIFLLDATTDEVLASSEDANLTGTQIPFEFFNYSWGGSARDLKIVIARYSGTGTPRLKMILMTANGLSNIEYDVSNAIDTVGPTIFGHNGAATAGSVGAVRYDDSTRPEYFSSRGPIVLEFGPVLGSTPAQRLGSPLVVNKPDFAATDGAATSFFGQLSGNVWRFYGTSQSAPHAAAIAALLAQYRPLFTPAEILARLRATSVAVANGGTIEAVGSGLLDAYGALDALAVVS
;
A
#
# COMPACT_ATOMS: atom_id res chain seq x y z
N MET A 1 23.74 -35.61 51.90
CA MET A 1 25.05 -35.48 52.58
C MET A 1 26.04 -35.00 51.53
N GLN A 2 26.59 -33.78 51.65
CA GLN A 2 27.98 -33.50 52.06
C GLN A 2 29.05 -34.13 51.11
N LYS A 3 29.75 -33.32 50.29
CA LYS A 3 31.09 -32.67 50.51
C LYS A 3 32.26 -33.66 50.29
N THR A 4 33.47 -33.34 49.79
CA THR A 4 34.23 -32.18 49.19
C THR A 4 35.56 -32.76 48.63
N SER A 5 36.46 -32.18 47.81
CA SER A 5 36.71 -30.92 47.06
C SER A 5 37.83 -31.26 46.02
N GLY A 6 38.18 -30.55 44.94
CA GLY A 6 37.80 -29.23 44.40
C GLY A 6 39.04 -28.32 44.20
N SER A 7 39.09 -27.51 43.13
CA SER A 7 40.21 -26.61 42.79
C SER A 7 39.75 -25.27 42.18
N ARG A 8 40.67 -24.29 42.14
CA ARG A 8 40.46 -22.82 41.95
C ARG A 8 41.62 -22.28 41.07
N LEU A 9 41.62 -21.12 40.38
CA LEU A 9 40.69 -19.99 40.14
C LEU A 9 41.38 -19.01 39.13
N LYS A 10 40.63 -18.05 38.55
CA LYS A 10 41.06 -16.70 38.03
C LYS A 10 41.23 -16.49 36.51
N ILE A 11 40.23 -15.83 35.91
CA ILE A 11 40.34 -14.64 35.02
C ILE A 11 39.13 -13.78 35.46
N LEU A 12 39.26 -12.69 36.24
CA LEU A 12 39.84 -11.36 36.00
C LEU A 12 39.08 -10.52 34.96
N ALA A 13 38.41 -9.45 35.41
CA ALA A 13 37.73 -8.47 34.57
C ALA A 13 38.22 -7.06 34.94
N VAL A 14 38.52 -6.22 33.95
CA VAL A 14 38.81 -4.78 34.05
C VAL A 14 38.31 -4.12 32.76
N ALA A 15 37.64 -2.98 32.86
CA ALA A 15 37.15 -2.21 31.71
C ALA A 15 38.23 -1.29 31.11
N ALA A 16 38.05 -0.86 29.87
CA ALA A 16 38.87 0.16 29.21
C ALA A 16 37.99 1.19 28.48
N LEU A 17 38.49 2.43 28.38
CA LEU A 17 37.75 3.62 27.93
C LEU A 17 38.45 4.25 26.73
N VAL A 18 37.71 4.58 25.66
CA VAL A 18 38.13 5.43 24.54
C VAL A 18 36.93 6.34 24.22
N VAL A 19 36.85 7.55 24.78
CA VAL A 19 37.46 8.79 24.25
C VAL A 19 36.92 9.15 22.86
N VAL A 20 35.83 9.93 22.85
CA VAL A 20 35.42 10.73 21.69
C VAL A 20 36.20 12.05 21.70
N ALA A 21 36.82 12.41 20.58
CA ALA A 21 37.53 13.67 20.41
C ALA A 21 36.73 14.61 19.49
N GLY A 22 36.17 15.68 20.05
CA GLY A 22 35.46 16.70 19.27
C GLY A 22 36.41 17.79 18.76
N ILE A 23 36.21 18.20 17.50
CA ILE A 23 36.73 19.46 16.95
C ILE A 23 35.56 20.15 16.24
N ALA A 24 35.23 21.37 16.66
CA ALA A 24 34.20 22.18 16.04
C ALA A 24 34.80 23.15 15.02
N SER A 25 34.13 23.32 13.86
CA SER A 25 34.43 24.37 12.89
C SER A 25 33.16 24.86 12.17
N SER A 26 32.50 25.80 12.82
CA SER A 26 31.97 27.04 12.23
C SER A 26 31.56 27.04 10.74
N VAL A 27 30.28 26.85 10.46
CA VAL A 27 29.66 27.33 9.20
C VAL A 27 29.35 28.83 9.36
N VAL A 28 29.89 29.65 8.47
CA VAL A 28 29.64 31.10 8.44
C VAL A 28 28.47 31.40 7.51
N ILE A 29 27.33 31.84 8.07
CA ILE A 29 26.17 32.28 7.28
C ILE A 29 26.48 33.66 6.66
N GLY A 30 26.95 33.65 5.42
CA GLY A 30 27.15 34.86 4.63
C GLY A 30 25.83 35.46 4.15
N ARG A 31 25.29 36.44 4.87
CA ARG A 31 24.21 37.30 4.35
C ARG A 31 24.71 38.10 3.14
N MET A 32 23.99 38.02 2.03
CA MET A 32 24.02 39.02 0.97
C MET A 32 22.61 39.53 0.66
N SER A 33 22.38 40.81 0.92
CA SER A 33 21.50 41.63 0.08
C SER A 33 22.10 41.68 -1.33
N GLY A 34 21.34 41.70 -2.42
CA GLY A 34 19.92 42.04 -2.54
C GLY A 34 19.79 43.33 -3.34
N GLU A 35 19.31 43.22 -4.59
CA GLU A 35 19.12 44.35 -5.51
C GLU A 35 17.73 44.27 -6.15
N SER A 36 17.20 45.44 -6.52
CA SER A 36 15.85 45.62 -7.05
C SER A 36 15.87 46.28 -8.42
N MET A 37 15.11 45.75 -9.38
CA MET A 37 14.58 46.43 -10.58
C MET A 37 13.67 45.43 -11.32
N GLY A 38 12.54 45.80 -11.94
CA GLY A 38 11.85 47.09 -12.01
C GLY A 38 10.36 46.88 -12.40
N ALA A 39 9.58 47.94 -12.53
CA ALA A 39 8.12 47.87 -12.78
C ALA A 39 7.71 48.50 -14.14
N ILE A 40 6.39 48.61 -14.37
CA ILE A 40 5.67 49.37 -15.43
C ILE A 40 5.49 48.62 -16.78
N PRO A 41 4.30 48.64 -17.44
CA PRO A 41 2.93 49.00 -17.02
C PRO A 41 1.86 47.92 -17.34
N ALA A 42 0.57 48.26 -17.19
CA ALA A 42 -0.58 47.51 -17.72
C ALA A 42 -1.32 48.31 -18.83
N ASP A 43 -1.82 47.60 -19.84
CA ASP A 43 -2.67 48.04 -20.97
C ASP A 43 -3.26 46.75 -21.60
N GLY A 44 -4.56 46.57 -21.86
CA GLY A 44 -5.69 47.47 -21.62
C GLY A 44 -7.06 46.81 -21.88
N SER A 45 -8.11 47.61 -21.60
CA SER A 45 -9.56 47.40 -21.79
C SER A 45 -10.10 46.22 -22.63
N LEU A 46 -11.21 45.64 -22.14
CA LEU A 46 -12.50 45.71 -22.86
C LEU A 46 -13.70 45.63 -21.90
N GLU A 47 -14.75 46.40 -22.18
CA GLU A 47 -15.97 46.50 -21.36
C GLU A 47 -17.09 45.60 -21.89
N ALA A 48 -17.94 45.08 -20.99
CA ALA A 48 -19.30 44.62 -21.32
C ALA A 48 -20.21 44.72 -20.08
N SER A 49 -20.97 45.81 -19.96
CA SER A 49 -21.82 46.07 -18.79
C SER A 49 -23.30 45.72 -19.01
N ALA A 50 -23.81 44.74 -18.29
CA ALA A 50 -25.22 44.64 -17.90
C ALA A 50 -25.34 43.76 -16.63
N GLY A 51 -26.10 44.08 -15.60
CA GLY A 51 -26.97 45.26 -15.42
C GLY A 51 -28.35 44.85 -14.90
N PHE A 52 -28.42 44.32 -13.68
CA PHE A 52 -29.68 44.09 -12.97
C PHE A 52 -29.58 44.45 -11.48
N GLU A 53 -30.74 44.58 -10.85
CA GLU A 53 -30.98 45.51 -9.75
C GLU A 53 -30.54 45.01 -8.37
N SER A 54 -30.12 45.96 -7.52
CA SER A 54 -29.74 45.69 -6.12
C SER A 54 -30.91 45.88 -5.17
N THR A 55 -31.18 44.85 -4.36
CA THR A 55 -31.92 44.98 -3.09
C THR A 55 -30.98 44.57 -1.94
N PRO A 56 -31.04 45.23 -0.77
CA PRO A 56 -30.08 45.00 0.31
C PRO A 56 -30.41 43.70 1.06
N ALA A 57 -29.44 42.80 1.16
CA ALA A 57 -29.50 41.71 2.13
C ALA A 57 -29.37 42.27 3.56
N PRO A 58 -30.12 41.73 4.54
CA PRO A 58 -29.95 42.10 5.94
C PRO A 58 -28.63 41.58 6.49
N SER A 59 -27.99 42.35 7.37
CA SER A 59 -26.85 41.89 8.17
C SER A 59 -27.27 40.77 9.11
N VAL A 60 -26.61 39.62 9.01
CA VAL A 60 -26.66 38.56 10.03
C VAL A 60 -25.25 38.43 10.59
N ASP A 61 -25.00 39.14 11.70
CA ASP A 61 -23.86 38.83 12.57
C ASP A 61 -24.11 37.44 13.17
N GLY A 62 -23.19 36.51 12.94
CA GLY A 62 -23.42 35.08 13.14
C GLY A 62 -22.15 34.25 12.96
N GLU A 63 -21.08 34.67 13.63
CA GLU A 63 -19.87 33.86 13.78
C GLU A 63 -20.22 32.55 14.49
N PRO A 64 -19.94 31.36 13.92
CA PRO A 64 -20.34 30.09 14.51
C PRO A 64 -19.50 29.80 15.75
N ASP A 65 -20.16 29.85 16.91
CA ASP A 65 -19.57 29.58 18.22
C ASP A 65 -18.94 28.17 18.27
N ARG A 66 -17.61 28.13 18.36
CA ARG A 66 -16.81 26.89 18.48
C ARG A 66 -16.63 26.41 19.92
N SER A 67 -17.51 26.80 20.85
CA SER A 67 -17.42 26.41 22.28
C SER A 67 -18.41 25.31 22.73
N GLY A 68 -18.97 24.55 21.79
CA GLY A 68 -19.61 23.28 22.13
C GLY A 68 -18.60 22.28 22.74
N PRO A 69 -18.97 21.51 23.77
CA PRO A 69 -18.09 20.46 24.30
C PRO A 69 -17.89 19.36 23.24
N MET A 70 -16.67 18.87 23.09
CA MET A 70 -16.43 17.68 22.27
C MET A 70 -17.10 16.47 22.95
N PRO A 71 -17.74 15.54 22.20
CA PRO A 71 -18.20 14.28 22.76
C PRO A 71 -16.99 13.47 23.29
N THR A 72 -16.98 13.18 24.59
CA THR A 72 -15.95 12.35 25.24
C THR A 72 -16.46 10.92 25.39
N ASP A 73 -17.04 10.38 24.33
CA ASP A 73 -17.61 9.04 24.27
C ASP A 73 -16.53 8.10 23.69
N VAL A 74 -15.78 7.46 24.58
CA VAL A 74 -14.59 6.67 24.25
C VAL A 74 -14.96 5.19 24.08
N LYS A 75 -14.59 4.58 22.96
CA LYS A 75 -14.72 3.14 22.72
C LYS A 75 -13.93 2.34 23.76
N SER A 76 -14.63 1.71 24.70
CA SER A 76 -14.07 0.91 25.78
C SER A 76 -14.17 -0.59 25.48
N ALA A 77 -13.05 -1.21 25.11
CA ALA A 77 -12.83 -2.59 25.51
C ALA A 77 -12.77 -2.67 27.05
N ASP A 78 -13.26 -3.75 27.65
CA ASP A 78 -13.57 -3.86 29.08
C ASP A 78 -12.48 -3.35 30.06
N GLY A 79 -12.71 -2.18 30.69
CA GLY A 79 -12.04 -1.81 31.94
C GLY A 79 -11.45 -0.39 32.04
N GLU A 80 -10.98 -0.07 33.24
CA GLU A 80 -10.45 1.26 33.57
C GLU A 80 -8.99 1.45 33.09
N ASN A 81 -8.70 2.60 32.46
CA ASN A 81 -7.37 3.11 32.05
C ASN A 81 -6.78 2.64 30.69
N ARG A 82 -7.55 2.64 29.59
CA ARG A 82 -7.00 2.84 28.24
C ARG A 82 -6.57 4.32 28.08
N PRO A 83 -5.33 4.64 27.66
CA PRO A 83 -5.01 5.97 27.15
C PRO A 83 -5.77 6.20 25.84
N GLU A 84 -6.50 7.31 25.73
CA GLU A 84 -7.37 7.65 24.59
C GLU A 84 -6.64 7.65 23.24
N SER A 85 -5.30 7.79 23.25
CA SER A 85 -4.45 7.79 22.08
C SER A 85 -4.18 6.42 21.45
N LEU A 86 -4.29 5.29 22.17
CA LEU A 86 -3.97 3.97 21.58
C LEU A 86 -5.12 3.49 20.71
N SER A 87 -4.83 2.87 19.56
CA SER A 87 -5.79 2.03 18.81
C SER A 87 -6.40 0.93 19.70
N VAL A 88 -7.52 0.33 19.28
CA VAL A 88 -8.15 -0.78 20.04
C VAL A 88 -7.16 -1.94 20.17
N ARG A 89 -6.49 -2.30 19.06
CA ARG A 89 -5.53 -3.41 19.05
C ARG A 89 -4.29 -3.12 19.87
N LEU A 90 -3.77 -1.90 19.90
CA LEU A 90 -2.63 -1.56 20.76
C LEU A 90 -3.00 -1.42 22.23
N ALA A 91 -4.23 -0.99 22.55
CA ALA A 91 -4.75 -1.04 23.92
C ALA A 91 -4.88 -2.50 24.43
N GLU A 92 -5.38 -3.41 23.60
CA GLU A 92 -5.50 -4.83 23.92
C GLU A 92 -4.13 -5.54 23.96
N LEU A 93 -3.24 -5.26 23.00
CA LEU A 93 -1.85 -5.75 22.99
C LEU A 93 -1.04 -5.23 24.18
N SER A 94 -1.46 -4.14 24.83
CA SER A 94 -0.84 -3.65 26.06
C SER A 94 -1.22 -4.45 27.31
N GLN A 95 -2.26 -5.29 27.25
CA GLN A 95 -2.75 -6.03 28.43
C GLN A 95 -1.80 -7.18 28.83
N PRO A 96 -1.51 -7.36 30.13
CA PRO A 96 -0.55 -8.38 30.59
C PRO A 96 -0.93 -9.83 30.30
N ASP A 97 -2.23 -10.16 30.17
CA ASP A 97 -2.67 -11.51 29.81
C ASP A 97 -2.54 -11.75 28.30
N THR A 98 -2.88 -10.77 27.45
CA THR A 98 -2.62 -10.80 26.01
C THR A 98 -1.14 -10.93 25.70
N GLN A 99 -0.27 -10.18 26.38
CA GLN A 99 1.18 -10.34 26.22
C GLN A 99 1.72 -11.70 26.68
N ALA A 100 0.99 -12.42 27.53
CA ALA A 100 1.35 -13.77 27.98
C ALA A 100 0.90 -14.89 27.02
N LEU A 101 0.04 -14.58 26.03
CA LEU A 101 -0.37 -15.51 24.97
C LEU A 101 0.75 -15.74 23.94
N ALA A 102 0.70 -16.85 23.19
CA ALA A 102 1.59 -17.07 22.05
C ALA A 102 1.27 -16.10 20.90
N PRO A 103 2.20 -15.79 19.97
CA PRO A 103 1.95 -14.80 18.91
C PRO A 103 0.72 -15.07 18.02
N ILE A 104 0.40 -16.34 17.76
CA ILE A 104 -0.81 -16.74 17.02
C ILE A 104 -2.11 -16.52 17.83
N GLU A 105 -2.04 -16.69 19.16
CA GLU A 105 -3.14 -16.42 20.08
C GLU A 105 -3.32 -14.92 20.33
N GLN A 106 -2.23 -14.14 20.28
CA GLN A 106 -2.28 -12.67 20.27
C GLN A 106 -2.98 -12.17 19.01
N ALA A 107 -2.54 -12.60 17.83
CA ALA A 107 -3.15 -12.17 16.56
C ALA A 107 -4.65 -12.54 16.48
N ALA A 108 -5.01 -13.76 16.88
CA ALA A 108 -6.40 -14.21 16.92
C ALA A 108 -7.27 -13.56 18.01
N ARG A 109 -6.70 -12.80 18.94
CA ARG A 109 -7.43 -11.94 19.89
C ARG A 109 -7.59 -10.50 19.38
N LEU A 110 -6.79 -10.10 18.40
CA LEU A 110 -6.79 -8.76 17.79
C LEU A 110 -7.52 -8.75 16.43
N ASP A 111 -8.15 -9.86 16.06
CA ASP A 111 -8.72 -10.13 14.74
C ASP A 111 -7.77 -9.83 13.56
N LEU A 112 -6.50 -10.21 13.73
CA LEU A 112 -5.46 -10.10 12.72
C LEU A 112 -4.88 -11.48 12.34
N PRO A 113 -4.32 -11.64 11.12
CA PRO A 113 -3.53 -12.81 10.79
C PRO A 113 -2.23 -12.83 11.61
N ALA A 114 -1.73 -14.03 11.91
CA ALA A 114 -0.53 -14.19 12.74
C ALA A 114 0.80 -13.86 12.01
N THR A 115 0.78 -13.86 10.68
CA THR A 115 1.93 -13.64 9.77
C THR A 115 1.42 -13.20 8.41
N GLY A 116 2.25 -12.48 7.64
CA GLY A 116 1.92 -12.06 6.27
C GLY A 116 1.06 -10.79 6.21
N PRO A 117 0.44 -10.48 5.06
CA PRO A 117 -0.35 -9.27 4.86
C PRO A 117 -1.41 -9.05 5.94
N GLY A 118 -1.49 -7.84 6.48
CA GLY A 118 -2.42 -7.45 7.54
C GLY A 118 -2.01 -7.88 8.96
N SER A 119 -0.90 -8.60 9.14
CA SER A 119 -0.42 -8.98 10.49
C SER A 119 0.34 -7.85 11.20
N LEU A 120 0.51 -7.93 12.52
CA LEU A 120 1.36 -6.98 13.26
C LEU A 120 2.83 -7.12 12.84
N VAL A 121 3.45 -6.03 12.38
CA VAL A 121 4.90 -5.98 12.17
C VAL A 121 5.62 -5.94 13.53
N ILE A 122 6.31 -7.03 13.88
CA ILE A 122 7.02 -7.19 15.16
C ILE A 122 8.50 -7.48 14.89
N ARG A 123 9.41 -6.67 15.46
CA ARG A 123 10.87 -6.81 15.34
C ARG A 123 11.53 -6.75 16.72
N ASP A 124 12.39 -7.72 17.04
CA ASP A 124 12.98 -7.94 18.37
C ASP A 124 11.97 -7.92 19.55
N GLY A 125 10.69 -8.23 19.30
CA GLY A 125 9.61 -8.14 20.29
C GLY A 125 8.96 -6.74 20.45
N ARG A 126 9.47 -5.71 19.77
CA ARG A 126 8.81 -4.41 19.59
C ARG A 126 7.77 -4.51 18.47
N VAL A 127 6.64 -3.81 18.60
CA VAL A 127 5.64 -3.64 17.53
C VAL A 127 5.89 -2.33 16.79
N LEU A 128 5.77 -2.33 15.46
CA LEU A 128 5.89 -1.11 14.65
C LEU A 128 4.57 -0.32 14.70
N VAL A 129 4.68 0.99 14.95
CA VAL A 129 3.54 1.90 15.11
C VAL A 129 3.73 3.22 14.36
N TYR A 130 2.63 3.85 13.98
CA TYR A 130 2.56 5.28 13.67
C TYR A 130 2.19 6.03 14.96
N VAL A 131 3.03 6.99 15.38
CA VAL A 131 2.74 7.92 16.48
C VAL A 131 2.39 9.27 15.87
N ARG A 132 1.11 9.64 15.86
CA ARG A 132 0.67 10.98 15.44
C ARG A 132 0.85 11.95 16.60
N VAL A 133 1.49 13.09 16.34
CA VAL A 133 1.78 14.11 17.36
C VAL A 133 0.97 15.38 17.16
N ALA A 134 0.82 16.16 18.22
CA ALA A 134 0.29 17.52 18.16
C ALA A 134 1.28 18.43 17.40
N GLU A 135 0.75 19.35 16.59
CA GLU A 135 1.56 20.18 15.70
C GLU A 135 2.57 21.07 16.45
N ALA A 136 3.82 20.63 16.41
CA ALA A 136 4.99 21.49 16.42
C ALA A 136 5.74 21.28 15.11
N ASN A 137 6.33 22.34 14.56
CA ASN A 137 7.29 22.24 13.45
C ASN A 137 8.68 22.70 13.95
N PRO A 138 9.72 21.86 13.85
CA PRO A 138 9.69 20.45 13.40
C PRO A 138 8.90 19.56 14.36
N VAL A 139 8.51 18.37 13.91
CA VAL A 139 7.85 17.33 14.73
C VAL A 139 8.63 17.14 16.02
N ASP A 140 7.92 17.18 17.16
CA ASP A 140 8.59 17.50 18.41
C ASP A 140 9.64 16.44 18.78
N VAL A 141 10.91 16.87 18.68
CA VAL A 141 12.10 16.10 19.05
C VAL A 141 12.03 15.65 20.51
N ARG A 142 11.25 16.33 21.36
CA ARG A 142 10.87 15.88 22.70
C ARG A 142 10.10 14.56 22.66
N VAL A 143 9.01 14.46 21.87
CA VAL A 143 8.19 13.24 21.78
C VAL A 143 9.04 12.09 21.23
N GLY A 144 9.83 12.33 20.18
CA GLY A 144 10.78 11.33 19.65
C GLY A 144 11.81 10.86 20.70
N ALA A 145 12.31 11.78 21.54
CA ALA A 145 13.25 11.46 22.61
C ALA A 145 12.59 10.75 23.81
N GLU A 146 11.33 11.05 24.14
CA GLU A 146 10.56 10.38 25.19
C GLU A 146 10.17 8.96 24.75
N ILE A 147 9.72 8.78 23.51
CA ILE A 147 9.51 7.45 22.88
C ILE A 147 10.81 6.62 22.91
N ALA A 148 11.96 7.23 22.58
CA ALA A 148 13.25 6.55 22.69
C ALA A 148 13.65 6.23 24.15
N ALA A 149 13.31 7.10 25.12
CA ALA A 149 13.55 6.86 26.54
C ALA A 149 12.67 5.73 27.12
N LEU A 150 11.50 5.45 26.52
CA LEU A 150 10.67 4.28 26.83
C LEU A 150 11.23 2.96 26.27
N GLY A 151 12.29 3.02 25.46
CA GLY A 151 12.89 1.86 24.78
C GLY A 151 12.45 1.70 23.32
N GLY A 152 11.78 2.71 22.75
CA GLY A 152 11.40 2.72 21.34
C GLY A 152 12.57 2.98 20.39
N VAL A 153 12.45 2.51 19.15
CA VAL A 153 13.40 2.81 18.06
C VAL A 153 12.67 3.61 17.00
N ILE A 154 13.10 4.84 16.74
CA ILE A 154 12.53 5.68 15.67
C ILE A 154 13.03 5.14 14.33
N VAL A 155 12.10 4.85 13.43
CA VAL A 155 12.36 4.33 12.08
C VAL A 155 12.29 5.45 11.05
N ASN A 156 11.24 6.27 11.10
CA ASN A 156 11.04 7.42 10.20
C ASN A 156 10.36 8.59 10.95
N VAL A 157 10.55 9.82 10.47
CA VAL A 157 9.87 11.03 10.94
C VAL A 157 9.29 11.77 9.73
N ALA A 158 7.97 11.80 9.66
CA ALA A 158 7.21 12.44 8.58
C ALA A 158 6.79 13.85 9.02
N ASP A 159 7.75 14.79 9.00
CA ASP A 159 7.57 16.19 9.46
C ASP A 159 6.30 16.84 8.90
N ASP A 160 6.06 16.70 7.58
CA ASP A 160 4.91 17.30 6.90
C ASP A 160 3.55 16.76 7.40
N TYR A 161 3.51 15.52 7.90
CA TYR A 161 2.29 14.81 8.30
C TYR A 161 2.09 14.73 9.82
N ALA A 162 3.03 15.29 10.60
CA ALA A 162 3.05 15.17 12.06
C ALA A 162 3.02 13.72 12.60
N VAL A 163 3.72 12.79 11.92
CA VAL A 163 3.82 11.37 12.33
C VAL A 163 5.27 10.93 12.53
N ILE A 164 5.51 10.16 13.59
CA ILE A 164 6.76 9.44 13.85
C ILE A 164 6.46 7.94 13.67
N THR A 165 7.16 7.25 12.78
CA THR A 165 7.10 5.78 12.71
C THR A 165 8.13 5.20 13.66
N ALA A 166 7.72 4.35 14.59
CA ALA A 166 8.60 3.81 15.63
C ALA A 166 8.31 2.34 15.96
N GLU A 167 9.33 1.60 16.36
CA GLU A 167 9.16 0.30 17.01
C GLU A 167 9.05 0.49 18.53
N LEU A 168 7.90 0.15 19.12
CA LEU A 168 7.65 0.26 20.56
C LEU A 168 7.64 -1.12 21.26
N PRO A 169 8.27 -1.28 22.44
CA PRO A 169 8.07 -2.48 23.25
C PRO A 169 6.62 -2.56 23.75
N LYS A 170 6.00 -3.75 23.65
CA LYS A 170 4.56 -3.96 23.93
C LYS A 170 4.17 -3.55 25.36
N ASP A 171 5.03 -3.80 26.33
CA ASP A 171 4.88 -3.46 27.75
C ASP A 171 5.01 -1.94 28.04
N ARG A 172 5.27 -1.12 27.01
CA ARG A 172 5.49 0.33 27.11
C ARG A 172 4.47 1.15 26.34
N LEU A 173 3.54 0.52 25.60
CA LEU A 173 2.51 1.18 24.79
C LEU A 173 1.67 2.19 25.60
N VAL A 174 1.20 1.80 26.80
CA VAL A 174 0.42 2.67 27.69
C VAL A 174 1.20 3.91 28.12
N GLU A 175 2.50 3.77 28.39
CA GLU A 175 3.36 4.91 28.75
C GLU A 175 3.69 5.79 27.54
N ALA A 176 3.78 5.21 26.34
CA ALA A 176 3.97 5.96 25.08
C ALA A 176 2.75 6.81 24.73
N GLY A 177 1.53 6.27 24.91
CA GLY A 177 0.29 7.04 24.77
C GLY A 177 0.12 8.15 25.82
N GLY A 178 0.83 8.05 26.94
CA GLY A 178 0.87 9.07 28.00
C GLY A 178 1.90 10.20 27.78
N VAL A 179 2.66 10.19 26.68
CA VAL A 179 3.65 11.24 26.38
C VAL A 179 2.94 12.53 25.97
N ASP A 180 3.29 13.65 26.63
CA ASP A 180 2.72 14.96 26.29
C ASP A 180 2.99 15.29 24.81
N GLY A 181 1.94 15.61 24.06
CA GLY A 181 2.01 15.87 22.63
C GLY A 181 1.78 14.65 21.72
N VAL A 182 1.57 13.43 22.23
CA VAL A 182 0.99 12.34 21.44
C VAL A 182 -0.51 12.55 21.29
N LEU A 183 -1.04 12.37 20.07
CA LEU A 183 -2.48 12.39 19.77
C LEU A 183 -3.03 10.98 19.53
N ALA A 184 -2.32 10.17 18.76
CA ALA A 184 -2.68 8.78 18.49
C ALA A 184 -1.43 7.91 18.35
N ILE A 185 -1.58 6.62 18.66
CA ILE A 185 -0.64 5.55 18.34
C ILE A 185 -1.43 4.40 17.73
N ASP A 186 -1.16 4.12 16.46
CA ASP A 186 -1.84 3.12 15.64
C ASP A 186 -0.81 2.11 15.12
N GLU A 187 -1.16 0.84 14.99
CA GLU A 187 -0.24 -0.20 14.52
C GLU A 187 0.10 -0.06 13.03
N VAL A 188 1.34 -0.37 12.67
CA VAL A 188 1.69 -0.63 11.26
C VAL A 188 1.41 -2.09 10.97
N LEU A 189 0.29 -2.34 10.30
CA LEU A 189 0.00 -3.64 9.70
C LEU A 189 1.01 -3.93 8.57
N ALA A 190 1.43 -5.18 8.44
CA ALA A 190 2.29 -5.64 7.36
C ALA A 190 1.56 -5.41 6.02
N PRO A 191 2.21 -4.80 5.02
CA PRO A 191 1.57 -4.51 3.74
C PRO A 191 1.27 -5.79 2.95
N SER A 192 0.49 -5.66 1.89
CA SER A 192 0.34 -6.74 0.92
C SER A 192 1.57 -6.84 0.03
N ILE A 193 2.08 -8.07 -0.05
CA ILE A 193 2.97 -8.61 -1.08
C ILE A 193 2.18 -9.60 -1.93
N ALA A 194 2.58 -9.85 -3.17
CA ALA A 194 1.67 -10.42 -4.18
C ALA A 194 2.16 -11.72 -4.85
N ALA A 195 3.04 -12.47 -4.18
CA ALA A 195 3.42 -13.84 -4.57
C ALA A 195 2.28 -14.86 -4.39
N GLU A 196 1.47 -15.04 -5.43
CA GLU A 196 0.38 -16.05 -5.47
C GLU A 196 0.86 -17.49 -5.73
N SER A 197 0.10 -18.48 -5.24
CA SER A 197 0.47 -19.91 -5.27
C SER A 197 -0.33 -20.72 -6.31
N VAL A 198 0.05 -20.59 -7.59
CA VAL A 198 -0.64 -21.25 -8.72
C VAL A 198 -0.03 -22.62 -9.06
N VAL A 199 -0.85 -23.67 -9.14
CA VAL A 199 -0.41 -25.03 -9.50
C VAL A 199 -0.15 -25.16 -11.01
N ASP A 200 1.12 -25.32 -11.39
CA ASP A 200 1.60 -25.30 -12.78
C ASP A 200 2.26 -26.63 -13.22
N THR A 201 2.43 -26.80 -14.54
CA THR A 201 3.11 -27.95 -15.17
C THR A 201 3.97 -27.54 -16.38
N GLY A 202 4.51 -26.31 -16.37
CA GLY A 202 5.22 -25.69 -17.49
C GLY A 202 6.60 -26.27 -17.83
N ASN A 203 7.15 -25.83 -18.97
CA ASN A 203 8.42 -26.30 -19.54
C ASN A 203 9.27 -25.08 -19.97
N SER A 204 10.60 -25.15 -19.84
CA SER A 204 11.50 -23.99 -20.02
C SER A 204 11.94 -23.71 -21.47
N VAL A 205 12.37 -22.46 -21.72
CA VAL A 205 12.85 -21.94 -23.02
C VAL A 205 14.11 -21.06 -22.80
N GLN A 206 14.94 -20.90 -23.83
CA GLN A 206 16.18 -20.10 -23.84
C GLN A 206 16.10 -18.98 -24.91
N THR A 207 16.79 -17.83 -24.87
CA THR A 207 17.61 -17.07 -23.88
C THR A 207 18.01 -15.74 -24.56
N THR A 208 18.27 -14.63 -23.83
CA THR A 208 19.13 -13.54 -24.37
C THR A 208 20.51 -13.38 -23.70
N CYS A 209 20.69 -13.73 -22.43
CA CYS A 209 22.02 -14.12 -21.92
C CYS A 209 22.16 -15.64 -22.02
N ALA A 210 23.29 -16.16 -22.51
CA ALA A 210 23.46 -17.61 -22.77
C ALA A 210 23.63 -18.47 -21.50
N THR A 211 23.59 -17.82 -20.33
CA THR A 211 23.68 -18.37 -18.98
C THR A 211 22.71 -17.58 -18.10
N GLY A 212 21.99 -18.27 -17.21
CA GLY A 212 20.89 -17.70 -16.43
C GLY A 212 19.53 -18.31 -16.78
N VAL A 213 18.53 -17.95 -15.99
CA VAL A 213 17.10 -18.06 -16.30
C VAL A 213 16.71 -16.84 -17.16
N VAL A 214 15.64 -16.96 -17.96
CA VAL A 214 15.07 -15.81 -18.68
C VAL A 214 13.56 -15.89 -18.61
N SER A 215 12.93 -14.83 -18.10
CA SER A 215 11.48 -14.62 -18.05
C SER A 215 10.84 -14.78 -19.43
N GLU A 216 9.79 -15.60 -19.52
CA GLU A 216 9.01 -15.76 -20.75
C GLU A 216 8.34 -14.45 -21.23
N ALA A 217 8.23 -13.43 -20.36
CA ALA A 217 7.79 -12.08 -20.71
C ALA A 217 8.65 -11.44 -21.81
N ASP A 218 9.94 -11.78 -21.88
CA ASP A 218 10.85 -11.28 -22.90
C ASP A 218 10.41 -11.67 -24.33
N THR A 219 9.75 -12.83 -24.43
CA THR A 219 9.08 -13.29 -25.66
C THR A 219 7.62 -12.83 -25.73
N GLN A 220 6.84 -12.98 -24.65
CA GLN A 220 5.40 -12.69 -24.64
C GLN A 220 5.10 -11.21 -24.94
N LEU A 221 5.84 -10.29 -24.30
CA LEU A 221 5.74 -8.84 -24.49
C LEU A 221 6.65 -8.33 -25.64
N ARG A 222 7.26 -9.25 -26.39
CA ARG A 222 8.10 -8.99 -27.58
C ARG A 222 9.35 -8.13 -27.33
N ALA A 223 9.86 -8.08 -26.09
CA ALA A 223 11.01 -7.26 -25.72
C ALA A 223 12.31 -7.70 -26.43
N ALA A 224 12.57 -9.01 -26.56
CA ALA A 224 13.70 -9.53 -27.36
C ALA A 224 13.70 -9.02 -28.81
N LEU A 225 12.50 -8.90 -29.41
CA LEU A 225 12.33 -8.39 -30.78
C LEU A 225 12.55 -6.86 -30.82
N ALA A 226 12.11 -6.12 -29.80
CA ALA A 226 12.40 -4.69 -29.68
C ALA A 226 13.91 -4.43 -29.55
N ARG A 227 14.60 -5.12 -28.62
CA ARG A 227 16.06 -5.02 -28.43
C ARG A 227 16.83 -5.27 -29.72
N SER A 228 16.55 -6.40 -30.38
CA SER A 228 17.23 -6.81 -31.62
C SER A 228 16.88 -5.96 -32.87
N THR A 229 15.71 -5.32 -32.91
CA THR A 229 15.31 -4.45 -34.05
C THR A 229 15.84 -3.03 -33.90
N PHE A 230 15.72 -2.43 -32.71
CA PHE A 230 16.00 -1.01 -32.49
C PHE A 230 17.39 -0.72 -31.90
N GLY A 231 18.14 -1.75 -31.52
CA GLY A 231 19.47 -1.60 -30.91
C GLY A 231 19.41 -1.05 -29.48
N VAL A 232 18.36 -1.45 -28.75
CA VAL A 232 18.09 -1.03 -27.36
C VAL A 232 18.30 -2.17 -26.39
N ASP A 233 18.59 -1.84 -25.15
CA ASP A 233 18.91 -2.76 -24.05
C ASP A 233 18.69 -2.13 -22.65
N GLY A 234 18.33 -0.85 -22.55
CA GLY A 234 18.28 -0.08 -21.31
C GLY A 234 19.56 0.69 -20.98
N THR A 235 20.65 0.52 -21.74
CA THR A 235 21.93 1.23 -21.51
C THR A 235 21.75 2.74 -21.48
N GLY A 236 22.07 3.33 -20.32
CA GLY A 236 21.97 4.76 -20.04
C GLY A 236 20.74 5.15 -19.22
N ILE A 237 19.79 4.23 -19.01
CA ILE A 237 18.59 4.44 -18.18
C ILE A 237 18.82 3.87 -16.77
N LYS A 238 18.24 4.52 -15.78
CA LYS A 238 18.21 4.12 -14.38
C LYS A 238 16.81 3.68 -13.94
N ILE A 239 16.72 2.49 -13.34
CA ILE A 239 15.48 1.89 -12.84
C ILE A 239 15.60 1.66 -11.33
N GLY A 240 14.68 2.23 -10.56
CA GLY A 240 14.53 1.95 -9.13
C GLY A 240 13.41 0.94 -8.88
N VAL A 241 13.65 -0.07 -8.06
CA VAL A 241 12.66 -1.07 -7.62
C VAL A 241 12.38 -0.90 -6.13
N LEU A 242 11.10 -0.93 -5.77
CA LEU A 242 10.57 -0.89 -4.41
C LEU A 242 9.79 -2.17 -4.12
N SER A 243 10.15 -2.89 -3.05
CA SER A 243 9.47 -4.11 -2.61
C SER A 243 9.83 -4.43 -1.15
N ASP A 244 9.83 -5.69 -0.74
CA ASP A 244 10.21 -6.11 0.62
C ASP A 244 11.72 -6.02 0.89
N SER A 245 12.54 -6.94 0.35
CA SER A 245 14.00 -7.03 0.52
C SER A 245 14.72 -7.37 -0.79
N TYR A 246 16.05 -7.39 -0.74
CA TYR A 246 16.94 -7.74 -1.85
C TYR A 246 17.81 -8.96 -1.58
N ASP A 247 18.61 -9.00 -0.51
CA ASP A 247 19.53 -10.12 -0.26
C ASP A 247 19.55 -10.50 1.23
N THR A 248 18.38 -10.84 1.78
CA THR A 248 18.18 -11.11 3.21
C THR A 248 17.45 -12.41 3.54
N ASP A 249 16.80 -13.07 2.56
CA ASP A 249 16.18 -14.37 2.82
C ASP A 249 17.26 -15.46 2.93
N ILE A 250 17.59 -15.81 4.17
CA ILE A 250 18.52 -16.89 4.51
C ILE A 250 18.01 -18.29 4.12
N THR A 251 16.81 -18.41 3.55
CA THR A 251 16.18 -19.65 3.06
C THR A 251 16.05 -19.72 1.53
N ALA A 252 16.35 -18.64 0.81
CA ALA A 252 16.29 -18.56 -0.64
C ALA A 252 17.19 -19.60 -1.35
N ALA A 253 16.80 -20.00 -2.56
CA ALA A 253 17.56 -21.00 -3.33
C ALA A 253 18.88 -20.46 -3.92
N THR A 254 18.99 -19.14 -4.06
CA THR A 254 20.19 -18.39 -4.45
C THR A 254 20.33 -17.12 -3.61
N ASP A 255 21.56 -16.61 -3.52
CA ASP A 255 21.85 -15.24 -3.08
C ASP A 255 22.16 -14.34 -4.29
N ALA A 256 22.17 -13.02 -4.09
CA ALA A 256 22.42 -12.05 -5.17
C ALA A 256 23.80 -12.22 -5.82
N ALA A 257 24.80 -12.78 -5.12
CA ALA A 257 26.12 -13.04 -5.69
C ALA A 257 26.12 -14.27 -6.61
N ALA A 258 25.31 -15.29 -6.32
CA ALA A 258 25.05 -16.43 -7.18
C ALA A 258 24.28 -16.01 -8.46
N ASP A 259 23.25 -15.18 -8.31
CA ASP A 259 22.48 -14.62 -9.43
C ASP A 259 23.37 -13.80 -10.38
N VAL A 260 24.23 -12.92 -9.83
CA VAL A 260 25.25 -12.19 -10.62
C VAL A 260 26.23 -13.14 -11.32
N ALA A 261 26.63 -14.24 -10.67
CA ALA A 261 27.55 -15.22 -11.28
C ALA A 261 26.89 -16.08 -12.37
N ALA A 262 25.58 -16.30 -12.31
CA ALA A 262 24.79 -17.01 -13.31
C ALA A 262 24.47 -16.14 -14.54
N GLY A 263 24.18 -14.85 -14.32
CA GLY A 263 23.76 -13.88 -15.34
C GLY A 263 22.42 -13.21 -15.06
N ASP A 264 21.71 -13.65 -14.02
CA ASP A 264 20.34 -13.24 -13.67
C ASP A 264 20.28 -11.82 -13.09
N LEU A 265 21.40 -11.31 -12.55
CA LEU A 265 21.54 -9.93 -12.05
C LEU A 265 22.80 -9.24 -12.60
N PRO A 266 22.80 -7.90 -12.71
CA PRO A 266 23.98 -7.14 -13.10
C PRO A 266 24.94 -6.96 -11.91
N GLY A 267 26.24 -7.15 -12.14
CA GLY A 267 27.27 -6.98 -11.11
C GLY A 267 28.65 -7.51 -11.49
N PRO A 268 29.68 -7.28 -10.63
CA PRO A 268 31.07 -7.67 -10.89
C PRO A 268 31.27 -9.18 -11.00
N GLY A 269 31.22 -9.69 -12.23
CA GLY A 269 31.29 -11.13 -12.53
C GLY A 269 30.23 -11.61 -13.53
N ASN A 270 29.21 -10.79 -13.81
CA ASN A 270 28.14 -11.11 -14.75
C ASN A 270 28.71 -11.58 -16.12
N PRO A 271 28.39 -12.83 -16.55
CA PRO A 271 29.01 -13.45 -17.73
C PRO A 271 28.65 -12.79 -19.06
N CYS A 272 27.56 -12.04 -19.13
CA CYS A 272 27.16 -11.26 -20.31
C CYS A 272 27.72 -9.83 -20.33
N GLY A 273 28.49 -9.43 -19.31
CA GLY A 273 29.24 -8.16 -19.28
C GLY A 273 28.52 -7.01 -18.57
N HIS A 274 27.36 -7.25 -17.99
CA HIS A 274 26.58 -6.25 -17.25
C HIS A 274 27.18 -6.05 -15.85
N ALA A 275 28.34 -5.41 -15.80
CA ALA A 275 29.22 -5.43 -14.63
C ALA A 275 28.87 -4.44 -13.49
N THR A 276 27.85 -3.60 -13.67
CA THR A 276 27.42 -2.59 -12.68
C THR A 276 26.52 -3.26 -11.63
N PRO A 277 26.88 -3.27 -10.33
CA PRO A 277 26.03 -3.86 -9.30
C PRO A 277 24.74 -3.05 -9.07
N VAL A 278 23.69 -3.73 -8.60
CA VAL A 278 22.49 -3.10 -8.03
C VAL A 278 22.88 -2.15 -6.90
N THR A 279 22.32 -0.93 -6.89
CA THR A 279 22.51 0.03 -5.79
C THR A 279 21.40 -0.14 -4.74
N VAL A 280 21.70 -0.81 -3.64
CA VAL A 280 20.79 -0.94 -2.49
C VAL A 280 20.82 0.34 -1.65
N LEU A 281 19.68 1.02 -1.50
CA LEU A 281 19.51 2.20 -0.65
C LEU A 281 19.06 1.82 0.77
N THR A 282 18.05 0.96 0.86
CA THR A 282 17.57 0.29 2.08
C THR A 282 17.25 -1.16 1.75
N ASP A 283 17.40 -2.04 2.72
CA ASP A 283 17.05 -3.46 2.61
C ASP A 283 16.34 -3.91 3.89
N TYR A 284 15.38 -4.84 3.79
CA TYR A 284 14.52 -5.23 4.89
C TYR A 284 15.02 -6.49 5.59
N PRO A 285 15.32 -6.48 6.90
CA PRO A 285 15.90 -7.63 7.56
C PRO A 285 14.89 -8.79 7.66
N ASN A 286 15.22 -9.92 7.04
CA ASN A 286 14.41 -11.13 6.95
C ASN A 286 13.11 -10.93 6.13
N GLY A 287 13.22 -10.26 4.98
CA GLY A 287 12.20 -10.35 3.93
C GLY A 287 12.28 -11.68 3.16
N SER A 288 11.57 -11.74 2.04
CA SER A 288 11.48 -12.88 1.11
C SER A 288 12.31 -12.68 -0.18
N ASP A 289 12.92 -11.50 -0.33
CA ASP A 289 13.67 -11.05 -1.50
C ASP A 289 12.82 -10.92 -2.78
N GLU A 290 11.53 -10.58 -2.66
CA GLU A 290 10.62 -10.32 -3.79
C GLU A 290 11.17 -9.21 -4.70
N GLY A 291 11.77 -8.18 -4.10
CA GLY A 291 12.47 -7.11 -4.80
C GLY A 291 13.64 -7.60 -5.66
N ARG A 292 14.35 -8.66 -5.26
CA ARG A 292 15.39 -9.30 -6.10
C ARG A 292 14.78 -10.14 -7.22
N GLY A 293 13.65 -10.80 -6.99
CA GLY A 293 12.85 -11.43 -8.05
C GLY A 293 12.36 -10.43 -9.11
N MET A 294 11.89 -9.26 -8.68
CA MET A 294 11.54 -8.15 -9.57
C MET A 294 12.75 -7.64 -10.35
N LEU A 295 13.92 -7.50 -9.71
CA LEU A 295 15.15 -7.02 -10.36
C LEU A 295 15.67 -7.98 -11.44
N GLN A 296 15.52 -9.30 -11.28
CA GLN A 296 15.77 -10.27 -12.36
C GLN A 296 14.82 -10.03 -13.54
N SER A 297 13.52 -9.87 -13.26
CA SER A 297 12.48 -9.59 -14.26
C SER A 297 12.72 -8.26 -15.02
N VAL A 298 13.34 -7.27 -14.38
CA VAL A 298 13.84 -6.05 -15.06
C VAL A 298 15.09 -6.35 -15.90
N HIS A 299 16.05 -7.11 -15.36
CA HIS A 299 17.33 -7.41 -16.02
C HIS A 299 17.13 -8.18 -17.33
N ASP A 300 16.21 -9.15 -17.38
CA ASP A 300 15.91 -9.91 -18.60
C ASP A 300 15.48 -9.02 -19.78
N LEU A 301 14.60 -8.05 -19.51
CA LEU A 301 13.99 -7.22 -20.54
C LEU A 301 14.84 -5.99 -20.87
N ALA A 302 15.57 -5.43 -19.91
CA ALA A 302 16.41 -4.24 -20.04
C ALA A 302 17.82 -4.43 -19.38
N PRO A 303 18.65 -5.36 -19.86
CA PRO A 303 19.88 -5.77 -19.16
C PRO A 303 20.96 -4.68 -19.07
N GLY A 304 20.95 -3.68 -19.96
CA GLY A 304 21.85 -2.53 -19.95
C GLY A 304 21.49 -1.45 -18.91
N ALA A 305 20.31 -1.52 -18.29
CA ALA A 305 19.88 -0.54 -17.30
C ALA A 305 20.73 -0.56 -16.03
N GLN A 306 20.90 0.60 -15.40
CA GLN A 306 21.43 0.68 -14.03
C GLN A 306 20.28 0.47 -13.06
N LEU A 307 20.45 -0.46 -12.12
CA LEU A 307 19.40 -0.84 -11.18
C LEU A 307 19.68 -0.34 -9.76
N ALA A 308 18.62 0.06 -9.05
CA ALA A 308 18.64 0.34 -7.62
C ALA A 308 17.48 -0.36 -6.90
N PHE A 309 17.68 -0.67 -5.63
CA PHE A 309 16.66 -1.20 -4.73
C PHE A 309 16.44 -0.26 -3.54
N ALA A 310 15.19 -0.15 -3.11
CA ALA A 310 14.85 0.36 -1.79
C ALA A 310 13.72 -0.49 -1.21
N SER A 311 13.81 -0.86 0.06
CA SER A 311 12.66 -1.45 0.74
C SER A 311 11.54 -0.42 0.93
N ALA A 312 10.30 -0.86 0.77
CA ALA A 312 9.08 -0.12 1.09
C ALA A 312 8.41 -0.60 2.41
N PHE A 313 9.01 -1.57 3.11
CA PHE A 313 8.32 -2.43 4.09
C PHE A 313 8.15 -1.88 5.52
N VAL A 314 8.42 -0.59 5.75
CA VAL A 314 8.44 0.00 7.11
C VAL A 314 7.41 1.13 7.33
N GLY A 315 6.42 1.26 6.43
CA GLY A 315 5.23 2.09 6.61
C GLY A 315 5.03 3.14 5.50
N VAL A 316 3.80 3.62 5.32
CA VAL A 316 3.39 4.49 4.20
C VAL A 316 4.26 5.74 4.04
N TYR A 317 4.71 6.33 5.15
CA TYR A 317 5.55 7.53 5.15
C TYR A 317 7.00 7.25 4.79
N ASP A 318 7.50 6.04 5.05
CA ASP A 318 8.86 5.64 4.66
C ASP A 318 8.91 5.25 3.19
N PHE A 319 7.93 4.45 2.72
CA PHE A 319 7.73 4.17 1.30
C PHE A 319 7.64 5.48 0.47
N ALA A 320 6.86 6.45 0.95
CA ALA A 320 6.80 7.80 0.35
C ALA A 320 8.14 8.57 0.39
N ALA A 321 9.03 8.30 1.34
CA ALA A 321 10.39 8.85 1.37
C ALA A 321 11.32 8.10 0.41
N GLN A 322 11.22 6.77 0.32
CA GLN A 322 12.07 5.93 -0.52
C GLN A 322 11.80 6.07 -2.01
N ILE A 323 10.55 6.34 -2.42
CA ILE A 323 10.21 6.81 -3.78
C ILE A 323 11.01 8.08 -4.13
N ARG A 324 11.07 9.04 -3.21
CA ARG A 324 11.82 10.30 -3.39
C ARG A 324 13.33 10.06 -3.34
N ALA A 325 13.82 9.12 -2.53
CA ALA A 325 15.23 8.72 -2.49
C ALA A 325 15.71 8.07 -3.81
N LEU A 326 14.87 7.28 -4.48
CA LEU A 326 15.18 6.72 -5.80
C LEU A 326 15.21 7.80 -6.90
N ARG A 327 14.31 8.80 -6.85
CA ARG A 327 14.43 10.02 -7.67
C ARG A 327 15.75 10.74 -7.41
N ASP A 328 16.17 10.87 -6.15
CA ASP A 328 17.40 11.61 -5.79
C ASP A 328 18.69 10.82 -6.07
N TRP A 329 18.63 9.49 -6.16
CA TRP A 329 19.65 8.65 -6.82
C TRP A 329 19.68 8.86 -8.34
N GLY A 330 18.64 9.46 -8.92
CA GLY A 330 18.52 9.82 -10.33
C GLY A 330 17.83 8.76 -11.19
N ALA A 331 16.83 8.05 -10.65
CA ALA A 331 16.02 7.12 -11.43
C ALA A 331 15.24 7.83 -12.55
N ASP A 332 15.25 7.27 -13.76
CA ASP A 332 14.38 7.69 -14.87
C ASP A 332 13.04 6.94 -14.83
N VAL A 333 13.06 5.71 -14.29
CA VAL A 333 11.90 4.85 -14.07
C VAL A 333 11.92 4.35 -12.62
N ILE A 334 10.77 4.35 -11.95
CA ILE A 334 10.58 3.69 -10.65
C ILE A 334 9.42 2.70 -10.76
N VAL A 335 9.53 1.55 -10.09
CA VAL A 335 8.47 0.55 -9.97
C VAL A 335 8.34 0.02 -8.55
N ASP A 336 7.11 -0.16 -8.08
CA ASP A 336 6.78 -0.90 -6.86
C ASP A 336 5.85 -2.08 -7.14
N ASP A 337 5.63 -2.90 -6.10
CA ASP A 337 4.57 -3.90 -6.07
C ASP A 337 3.71 -3.94 -4.79
N ILE A 338 3.92 -3.01 -3.85
CA ILE A 338 3.42 -3.07 -2.47
C ILE A 338 2.08 -2.34 -2.32
N SER A 339 1.20 -2.79 -1.41
CA SER A 339 -0.01 -2.04 -1.03
C SER A 339 -0.18 -1.95 0.49
N TYR A 340 -0.43 -0.76 1.04
CA TYR A 340 -0.75 -0.59 2.46
C TYR A 340 -2.26 -0.51 2.71
N PHE A 341 -2.76 -1.37 3.61
CA PHE A 341 -4.20 -1.52 3.90
C PHE A 341 -4.89 -0.20 4.24
N ASN A 342 -4.24 0.67 5.01
CA ASN A 342 -4.80 1.95 5.42
C ASN A 342 -4.70 3.07 4.38
N GLU A 343 -4.16 2.83 3.17
CA GLU A 343 -4.14 3.83 2.11
C GLU A 343 -5.56 4.26 1.70
N PRO A 344 -5.82 5.57 1.53
CA PRO A 344 -7.16 6.07 1.29
C PRO A 344 -7.75 5.57 -0.04
N PHE A 345 -8.96 5.01 0.03
CA PHE A 345 -9.75 4.63 -1.14
C PHE A 345 -10.29 5.85 -1.91
N PHE A 346 -10.52 6.97 -1.22
CA PHE A 346 -11.28 8.12 -1.73
C PHE A 346 -10.45 9.41 -1.92
N GLN A 347 -9.12 9.35 -1.78
CA GLN A 347 -8.21 10.45 -2.09
C GLN A 347 -6.78 9.94 -2.36
N ASP A 348 -5.92 10.77 -2.95
CA ASP A 348 -4.49 10.45 -3.08
C ASP A 348 -3.81 10.47 -1.68
N GLY A 349 -3.20 9.35 -1.28
CA GLY A 349 -2.48 9.21 0.00
C GLY A 349 -1.03 9.71 -0.04
N PRO A 350 -0.27 9.62 1.07
CA PRO A 350 1.12 10.07 1.15
C PRO A 350 2.05 9.43 0.10
N ILE A 351 1.78 8.17 -0.27
CA ILE A 351 2.51 7.44 -1.32
C ILE A 351 2.11 8.00 -2.70
N SER A 352 0.82 8.15 -3.00
CA SER A 352 0.35 8.81 -4.24
C SER A 352 0.93 10.22 -4.40
N VAL A 353 1.10 10.97 -3.31
CA VAL A 353 1.75 12.29 -3.33
C VAL A 353 3.24 12.16 -3.69
N ALA A 354 3.96 11.15 -3.17
CA ALA A 354 5.34 10.88 -3.59
C ALA A 354 5.44 10.48 -5.08
N VAL A 355 4.49 9.68 -5.59
CA VAL A 355 4.37 9.34 -7.01
C VAL A 355 4.14 10.59 -7.86
N ASN A 356 3.23 11.47 -7.45
CA ASN A 356 2.96 12.74 -8.11
C ASN A 356 4.21 13.67 -8.09
N ASP A 357 4.95 13.72 -6.98
CA ASP A 357 6.20 14.50 -6.87
C ASP A 357 7.28 14.02 -7.84
N VAL A 358 7.55 12.71 -7.92
CA VAL A 358 8.61 12.18 -8.79
C VAL A 358 8.23 12.25 -10.27
N THR A 359 6.96 11.98 -10.61
CA THR A 359 6.47 12.10 -11.99
C THR A 359 6.46 13.55 -12.48
N ALA A 360 6.21 14.53 -11.60
CA ALA A 360 6.39 15.95 -11.91
C ALA A 360 7.85 16.36 -12.20
N THR A 361 8.85 15.60 -11.70
CA THR A 361 10.27 15.79 -12.03
C THR A 361 10.76 15.05 -13.27
N GLY A 362 9.89 14.26 -13.93
CA GLY A 362 10.20 13.54 -15.18
C GLY A 362 10.45 12.04 -15.01
N VAL A 363 10.36 11.49 -13.80
CA VAL A 363 10.47 10.04 -13.55
C VAL A 363 9.20 9.33 -14.02
N THR A 364 9.30 8.21 -14.73
CA THR A 364 8.11 7.39 -15.04
C THR A 364 7.87 6.39 -13.91
N TYR A 365 6.66 6.39 -13.35
CA TYR A 365 6.32 5.57 -12.19
C TYR A 365 5.37 4.42 -12.57
N PHE A 366 5.62 3.22 -12.05
CA PHE A 366 4.79 2.03 -12.21
C PHE A 366 4.47 1.41 -10.86
N SER A 367 3.30 0.79 -10.72
CA SER A 367 2.91 0.04 -9.53
C SER A 367 2.11 -1.19 -9.96
N SER A 368 2.17 -2.26 -9.17
CA SER A 368 1.28 -3.41 -9.32
C SER A 368 -0.18 -2.94 -9.19
N ALA A 369 -1.13 -3.58 -9.90
CA ALA A 369 -2.55 -3.28 -9.66
C ALA A 369 -3.04 -3.83 -8.30
N GLY A 370 -2.31 -4.78 -7.70
CA GLY A 370 -2.72 -5.59 -6.57
C GLY A 370 -3.34 -6.93 -7.00
N ASN A 371 -3.38 -7.90 -6.08
CA ASN A 371 -3.95 -9.23 -6.30
C ASN A 371 -5.28 -9.44 -5.54
N SER A 372 -6.05 -8.38 -5.34
CA SER A 372 -7.27 -8.41 -4.49
C SER A 372 -8.55 -8.52 -5.32
N ASN A 373 -8.59 -9.31 -6.38
CA ASN A 373 -9.84 -9.67 -7.08
C ASN A 373 -10.18 -11.15 -6.90
N GLU A 374 -11.49 -11.48 -6.86
CA GLU A 374 -11.99 -12.79 -6.49
C GLU A 374 -13.24 -13.15 -7.30
N VAL A 375 -13.26 -14.37 -7.86
CA VAL A 375 -14.27 -14.82 -8.82
C VAL A 375 -15.15 -15.91 -8.23
N VAL A 376 -16.34 -15.56 -7.72
CA VAL A 376 -17.33 -16.54 -7.24
C VAL A 376 -18.45 -16.67 -8.27
N GLY A 377 -18.74 -17.90 -8.71
CA GLY A 377 -19.82 -18.16 -9.67
C GLY A 377 -19.66 -17.52 -11.06
N GLY A 378 -18.48 -16.98 -11.38
CA GLY A 378 -18.23 -16.18 -12.58
C GLY A 378 -18.57 -14.69 -12.43
N ARG A 379 -18.54 -14.17 -11.20
CA ARG A 379 -18.75 -12.76 -10.85
C ARG A 379 -17.57 -12.25 -10.04
N GLU A 380 -17.15 -11.01 -10.29
CA GLU A 380 -16.12 -10.31 -9.52
C GLU A 380 -16.76 -9.83 -8.20
N ILE A 381 -16.45 -10.48 -7.08
CA ILE A 381 -17.11 -10.24 -5.78
C ILE A 381 -16.23 -9.56 -4.72
N ALA A 382 -15.00 -9.21 -5.08
CA ALA A 382 -13.97 -8.79 -4.13
C ALA A 382 -14.19 -7.42 -3.46
N SER A 383 -15.24 -6.68 -3.82
CA SER A 383 -15.63 -5.46 -3.09
C SER A 383 -17.11 -5.17 -3.20
N PHE A 384 -17.63 -4.44 -2.22
CA PHE A 384 -18.92 -3.76 -2.27
C PHE A 384 -18.72 -2.27 -1.99
N GLU A 385 -19.32 -1.40 -2.80
CA GLU A 385 -19.25 0.05 -2.68
C GLU A 385 -20.65 0.67 -2.81
N SER A 386 -21.06 1.45 -1.80
CA SER A 386 -22.33 2.17 -1.74
C SER A 386 -22.08 3.67 -1.72
N PRO A 387 -22.78 4.48 -2.54
CA PRO A 387 -22.57 5.92 -2.64
C PRO A 387 -22.98 6.70 -1.37
N SER A 388 -23.65 6.07 -0.41
CA SER A 388 -23.93 6.65 0.91
C SER A 388 -24.32 5.60 1.96
N LEU A 389 -23.93 5.83 3.22
CA LEU A 389 -24.44 5.11 4.38
C LEU A 389 -25.96 5.33 4.55
N ARG A 390 -26.74 4.47 3.88
CA ARG A 390 -28.16 4.21 4.16
C ARG A 390 -28.24 3.72 5.61
N SER A 391 -28.89 4.47 6.50
CA SER A 391 -28.93 4.16 7.95
C SER A 391 -30.25 3.49 8.36
N THR A 392 -30.17 2.31 8.96
CA THR A 392 -31.28 1.54 9.53
C THR A 392 -30.95 1.09 10.97
N SER A 393 -31.82 0.35 11.66
CA SER A 393 -31.56 -0.15 13.02
C SER A 393 -30.63 -1.37 13.03
N CYS A 394 -29.63 -1.41 13.92
CA CYS A 394 -28.71 -2.55 14.04
C CYS A 394 -29.36 -3.84 14.60
N PRO A 395 -28.73 -5.02 14.37
CA PRO A 395 -29.03 -6.26 15.09
C PRO A 395 -28.85 -6.11 16.61
N ALA A 396 -29.63 -6.87 17.38
CA ALA A 396 -29.68 -6.71 18.84
C ALA A 396 -28.40 -7.14 19.58
N THR A 397 -27.51 -7.91 18.93
CA THR A 397 -26.19 -8.29 19.45
C THR A 397 -25.18 -7.16 19.27
N VAL A 398 -25.12 -6.53 18.09
CA VAL A 398 -24.30 -5.33 17.86
C VAL A 398 -24.69 -4.20 18.84
N VAL A 399 -25.99 -4.03 19.10
CA VAL A 399 -26.50 -3.09 20.14
C VAL A 399 -26.10 -3.49 21.58
N ALA A 400 -25.73 -4.75 21.82
CA ALA A 400 -25.27 -5.24 23.12
C ALA A 400 -23.78 -4.98 23.35
N GLU A 401 -22.94 -4.99 22.31
CA GLU A 401 -21.53 -4.58 22.39
C GLU A 401 -21.43 -3.09 22.76
N SER A 402 -22.28 -2.24 22.17
CA SER A 402 -22.45 -0.86 22.63
C SER A 402 -23.83 -0.27 22.37
N ALA A 403 -24.35 0.44 23.37
CA ALA A 403 -25.60 1.21 23.25
C ALA A 403 -25.49 2.39 22.25
N PHE A 404 -24.28 2.72 21.79
CA PHE A 404 -24.03 3.69 20.71
C PHE A 404 -24.34 3.13 19.31
N TYR A 405 -24.27 1.80 19.11
CA TYR A 405 -24.55 1.13 17.84
C TYR A 405 -26.05 1.05 17.51
N ASP A 406 -26.74 2.20 17.54
CA ASP A 406 -28.18 2.30 17.29
C ASP A 406 -28.52 2.45 15.78
N LYS A 407 -27.51 2.71 14.92
CA LYS A 407 -27.64 2.72 13.45
C LYS A 407 -26.61 1.83 12.74
N CYS A 408 -27.08 1.02 11.81
CA CYS A 408 -26.27 0.19 10.91
C CYS A 408 -26.53 0.56 9.44
N HIS A 409 -25.66 0.09 8.53
CA HIS A 409 -25.89 0.20 7.10
C HIS A 409 -27.07 -0.68 6.66
N ASP A 410 -27.89 -0.16 5.76
CA ASP A 410 -28.88 -0.92 4.99
C ASP A 410 -28.28 -1.31 3.63
N PHE A 411 -27.96 -2.58 3.43
CA PHE A 411 -27.39 -3.09 2.17
C PHE A 411 -28.43 -3.16 1.04
N ASP A 412 -29.73 -3.26 1.33
CA ASP A 412 -30.77 -3.14 0.29
C ASP A 412 -30.87 -1.68 -0.22
N SER A 413 -30.48 -1.45 -1.47
CA SER A 413 -30.67 -0.17 -2.18
C SER A 413 -32.10 0.02 -2.74
N GLY A 414 -32.99 -0.95 -2.53
CA GLY A 414 -34.37 -0.97 -2.98
C GLY A 414 -35.37 -0.34 -2.01
N VAL A 415 -36.26 -1.18 -1.46
CA VAL A 415 -37.40 -0.78 -0.61
C VAL A 415 -37.66 -1.72 0.57
N GLY A 416 -36.86 -2.76 0.73
CA GLY A 416 -36.78 -3.53 1.97
C GLY A 416 -35.82 -2.85 2.95
N THR A 417 -35.26 -3.67 3.82
CA THR A 417 -34.15 -3.32 4.71
C THR A 417 -33.37 -4.59 4.98
N ASP A 418 -32.05 -4.54 4.85
CA ASP A 418 -31.13 -5.60 5.22
C ASP A 418 -29.88 -5.03 5.88
N THR A 419 -29.54 -5.54 7.07
CA THR A 419 -28.34 -5.10 7.81
C THR A 419 -27.13 -5.97 7.54
N GLY A 420 -27.30 -7.11 6.86
CA GLY A 420 -26.25 -8.02 6.51
C GLY A 420 -25.78 -7.86 5.07
N TRP A 421 -24.50 -8.12 4.86
CA TRP A 421 -23.98 -8.62 3.59
C TRP A 421 -23.59 -10.09 3.81
N GLY A 422 -24.47 -11.02 3.44
CA GLY A 422 -24.36 -12.44 3.76
C GLY A 422 -23.51 -13.26 2.79
N PHE A 423 -22.95 -14.36 3.31
CA PHE A 423 -22.21 -15.36 2.53
C PHE A 423 -22.06 -16.68 3.31
N THR A 424 -21.84 -17.79 2.60
CA THR A 424 -21.43 -19.08 3.19
C THR A 424 -19.90 -19.21 3.16
N MET A 425 -19.27 -19.36 4.33
CA MET A 425 -17.85 -19.70 4.45
C MET A 425 -17.68 -21.23 4.56
N ALA A 426 -16.78 -21.79 3.73
CA ALA A 426 -16.44 -23.22 3.75
C ALA A 426 -15.63 -23.65 4.99
N GLN A 427 -15.42 -24.97 5.15
CA GLN A 427 -14.47 -25.48 6.12
C GLN A 427 -13.04 -25.08 5.77
N ASN A 428 -12.28 -24.60 6.78
CA ASN A 428 -10.96 -24.00 6.63
C ASN A 428 -10.96 -22.71 5.78
N GLY A 429 -12.12 -22.05 5.68
CA GLY A 429 -12.22 -20.74 5.03
C GLY A 429 -11.66 -19.61 5.88
N ALA A 430 -11.39 -18.48 5.24
CA ALA A 430 -10.96 -17.24 5.89
C ALA A 430 -11.46 -16.02 5.11
N ILE A 431 -11.75 -14.94 5.83
CA ILE A 431 -12.13 -13.65 5.25
C ILE A 431 -11.33 -12.52 5.91
N GLY A 432 -10.71 -11.68 5.09
CA GLY A 432 -10.05 -10.45 5.52
C GLY A 432 -10.70 -9.26 4.84
N VAL A 433 -11.16 -8.27 5.61
CA VAL A 433 -11.96 -7.15 5.09
C VAL A 433 -11.28 -5.84 5.41
N ASN A 434 -11.01 -5.03 4.39
CA ASN A 434 -10.55 -3.65 4.49
C ASN A 434 -11.74 -2.73 4.18
N PHE A 435 -12.23 -2.01 5.18
CA PHE A 435 -13.37 -1.12 5.09
C PHE A 435 -12.93 0.33 5.26
N GLN A 436 -13.37 1.20 4.34
CA GLN A 436 -13.16 2.63 4.44
C GLN A 436 -14.41 3.40 4.00
N TYR A 437 -14.48 4.67 4.40
CA TYR A 437 -15.59 5.56 4.06
C TYR A 437 -15.12 6.97 3.69
N ALA A 438 -15.89 7.66 2.86
CA ALA A 438 -15.52 8.93 2.23
C ALA A 438 -15.67 10.16 3.15
N GLU A 439 -14.82 10.21 4.16
CA GLU A 439 -14.41 11.42 4.88
C GLU A 439 -12.89 11.63 4.67
N PRO A 440 -12.35 12.86 4.76
CA PRO A 440 -10.93 13.08 4.49
C PRO A 440 -10.06 12.69 5.69
N TRP A 441 -8.84 12.21 5.42
CA TRP A 441 -7.80 12.09 6.45
C TRP A 441 -7.64 13.42 7.22
N SER A 442 -7.47 13.35 8.55
CA SER A 442 -7.43 14.51 9.46
C SER A 442 -8.69 15.40 9.45
N GLY A 443 -9.81 14.91 8.90
CA GLY A 443 -11.12 15.56 8.96
C GLY A 443 -12.26 14.55 9.07
N VAL A 444 -12.03 13.44 9.77
CA VAL A 444 -13.04 12.44 10.09
C VAL A 444 -14.04 13.02 11.10
N THR A 445 -15.33 12.87 10.83
CA THR A 445 -16.47 13.41 11.59
C THR A 445 -17.56 12.39 11.90
N THR A 446 -17.41 11.16 11.39
CA THR A 446 -18.23 9.99 11.69
C THR A 446 -17.30 8.86 12.13
N ASP A 447 -17.81 7.94 12.94
CA ASP A 447 -17.07 6.81 13.51
C ASP A 447 -17.86 5.56 13.12
N LEU A 448 -17.33 4.77 12.18
CA LEU A 448 -18.04 3.66 11.53
C LEU A 448 -17.26 2.36 11.64
N ASP A 449 -17.91 1.37 12.24
CA ASP A 449 -17.29 0.13 12.69
C ASP A 449 -17.83 -1.06 11.90
N ILE A 450 -17.08 -2.15 11.85
CA ILE A 450 -17.42 -3.31 11.02
C ILE A 450 -17.30 -4.62 11.80
N PHE A 451 -18.35 -5.43 11.69
CA PHE A 451 -18.53 -6.67 12.44
C PHE A 451 -18.78 -7.84 11.51
N LEU A 452 -18.19 -8.99 11.83
CA LEU A 452 -18.54 -10.28 11.24
C LEU A 452 -19.43 -11.04 12.20
N LEU A 453 -20.65 -11.38 11.77
CA LEU A 453 -21.63 -12.14 12.56
C LEU A 453 -21.88 -13.53 11.96
N ASP A 454 -22.24 -14.48 12.83
CA ASP A 454 -22.95 -15.68 12.40
C ASP A 454 -24.36 -15.32 11.90
N ALA A 455 -24.75 -15.79 10.72
CA ALA A 455 -26.03 -15.42 10.11
C ALA A 455 -27.26 -16.05 10.79
N THR A 456 -27.07 -17.04 11.67
CA THR A 456 -28.15 -17.75 12.39
C THR A 456 -28.31 -17.30 13.84
N THR A 457 -27.20 -17.01 14.54
CA THR A 457 -27.23 -16.63 15.98
C THR A 457 -27.05 -15.13 16.23
N ASP A 458 -26.67 -14.34 15.22
CA ASP A 458 -26.20 -12.96 15.33
C ASP A 458 -24.97 -12.79 16.25
N GLU A 459 -24.29 -13.87 16.62
CA GLU A 459 -23.05 -13.88 17.42
C GLU A 459 -21.93 -13.15 16.67
N VAL A 460 -21.29 -12.16 17.31
CA VAL A 460 -20.10 -11.48 16.78
C VAL A 460 -18.91 -12.45 16.83
N LEU A 461 -18.17 -12.54 15.72
CA LEU A 461 -17.09 -13.50 15.50
C LEU A 461 -15.72 -12.85 15.26
N ALA A 462 -15.73 -11.61 14.77
CA ALA A 462 -14.61 -10.70 14.64
C ALA A 462 -15.15 -9.27 14.49
N SER A 463 -14.37 -8.26 14.88
CA SER A 463 -14.69 -6.86 14.64
C SER A 463 -13.46 -6.01 14.30
N SER A 464 -13.72 -4.81 13.79
CA SER A 464 -12.78 -3.70 13.81
C SER A 464 -13.56 -2.48 14.27
N GLU A 465 -13.08 -1.88 15.35
CA GLU A 465 -13.78 -0.85 16.13
C GLU A 465 -12.87 0.34 16.48
N ASP A 466 -11.94 0.70 15.59
CA ASP A 466 -10.96 1.74 15.90
C ASP A 466 -11.61 3.13 16.01
N ALA A 467 -11.09 3.97 16.91
CA ALA A 467 -11.71 5.26 17.20
C ALA A 467 -11.34 6.27 16.10
N ASN A 468 -12.03 6.26 14.95
CA ASN A 468 -11.64 7.07 13.81
C ASN A 468 -11.80 8.57 14.08
N LEU A 469 -12.89 8.96 14.77
CA LEU A 469 -13.24 10.37 15.00
C LEU A 469 -12.31 11.05 16.03
N THR A 470 -11.97 10.38 17.13
CA THR A 470 -11.15 10.94 18.21
C THR A 470 -9.70 10.46 18.20
N GLY A 471 -9.47 9.20 17.82
CA GLY A 471 -8.16 8.55 17.73
C GLY A 471 -7.50 8.72 16.37
N THR A 472 -7.69 7.76 15.45
CA THR A 472 -6.85 7.59 14.24
C THR A 472 -6.92 8.78 13.27
N GLN A 473 -8.07 9.46 13.19
CA GLN A 473 -8.37 10.48 12.17
C GLN A 473 -8.14 10.00 10.71
N ILE A 474 -8.31 8.69 10.52
CA ILE A 474 -8.29 7.95 9.25
C ILE A 474 -9.55 7.08 9.22
N PRO A 475 -10.40 7.16 8.18
CA PRO A 475 -11.64 6.38 8.10
C PRO A 475 -11.35 4.97 7.59
N PHE A 476 -10.74 4.14 8.43
CA PHE A 476 -10.20 2.82 8.09
C PHE A 476 -10.45 1.81 9.21
N GLU A 477 -11.03 0.67 8.84
CA GLU A 477 -11.22 -0.49 9.68
C GLU A 477 -10.74 -1.76 8.97
N PHE A 478 -10.12 -2.69 9.69
CA PHE A 478 -9.63 -3.94 9.13
C PHE A 478 -9.71 -5.10 10.13
N PHE A 479 -10.27 -6.23 9.70
CA PHE A 479 -10.22 -7.49 10.46
C PHE A 479 -9.94 -8.68 9.54
N ASN A 480 -9.48 -9.78 10.14
CA ASN A 480 -9.31 -11.08 9.51
C ASN A 480 -9.84 -12.19 10.41
N TYR A 481 -10.72 -13.04 9.87
CA TYR A 481 -11.33 -14.17 10.54
C TYR A 481 -11.06 -15.47 9.80
N SER A 482 -10.67 -16.53 10.52
CA SER A 482 -10.33 -17.85 9.97
C SER A 482 -11.06 -18.97 10.70
N TRP A 483 -11.62 -19.94 9.97
CA TRP A 483 -12.56 -20.93 10.51
C TRP A 483 -12.24 -22.38 10.13
N GLY A 484 -11.67 -23.14 11.07
CA GLY A 484 -11.37 -24.58 10.87
C GLY A 484 -12.56 -25.56 11.04
N GLY A 485 -13.75 -25.05 11.37
CA GLY A 485 -14.94 -25.86 11.62
C GLY A 485 -15.68 -26.28 10.33
N SER A 486 -16.86 -26.90 10.48
CA SER A 486 -17.76 -27.16 9.35
C SER A 486 -18.26 -25.85 8.73
N ALA A 487 -18.54 -25.83 7.43
CA ALA A 487 -19.06 -24.65 6.73
C ALA A 487 -20.26 -24.00 7.45
N ARG A 488 -20.28 -22.66 7.50
CA ARG A 488 -21.29 -21.85 8.21
C ARG A 488 -21.68 -20.63 7.39
N ASP A 489 -22.90 -20.15 7.60
CA ASP A 489 -23.40 -18.92 6.99
C ASP A 489 -23.07 -17.72 7.90
N LEU A 490 -22.52 -16.68 7.32
CA LEU A 490 -21.99 -15.49 7.97
C LEU A 490 -22.56 -14.22 7.32
N LYS A 491 -22.43 -13.08 7.98
CA LYS A 491 -22.73 -11.77 7.39
C LYS A 491 -21.83 -10.67 7.94
N ILE A 492 -21.48 -9.71 7.10
CA ILE A 492 -20.86 -8.45 7.53
C ILE A 492 -21.96 -7.46 7.92
N VAL A 493 -21.74 -6.70 8.99
CA VAL A 493 -22.57 -5.57 9.41
C VAL A 493 -21.67 -4.35 9.60
N ILE A 494 -22.06 -3.20 9.02
CA ILE A 494 -21.40 -1.91 9.26
C ILE A 494 -22.28 -1.12 10.23
N ALA A 495 -21.73 -0.70 11.36
CA ALA A 495 -22.40 0.08 12.40
C ALA A 495 -21.86 1.53 12.45
N ARG A 496 -22.63 2.45 13.03
CA ARG A 496 -22.15 3.79 13.42
C ARG A 496 -22.05 3.84 14.93
N TYR A 497 -20.86 4.10 15.48
CA TYR A 497 -20.67 4.43 16.89
C TYR A 497 -21.00 5.91 17.15
N SER A 498 -20.46 6.83 16.35
CA SER A 498 -20.65 8.27 16.57
C SER A 498 -20.64 9.12 15.29
N GLY A 499 -20.91 10.42 15.46
CA GLY A 499 -21.14 11.37 14.37
C GLY A 499 -22.52 11.24 13.71
N THR A 500 -22.72 11.94 12.59
CA THR A 500 -23.99 11.91 11.84
C THR A 500 -23.81 11.90 10.31
N GLY A 501 -22.59 11.69 9.80
CA GLY A 501 -22.34 11.67 8.37
C GLY A 501 -23.01 10.49 7.67
N THR A 502 -23.27 10.65 6.38
CA THR A 502 -23.69 9.57 5.48
C THR A 502 -22.69 9.42 4.32
N PRO A 503 -21.41 9.14 4.61
CA PRO A 503 -20.37 9.06 3.58
C PRO A 503 -20.61 7.90 2.61
N ARG A 504 -20.00 7.95 1.42
CA ARG A 504 -19.80 6.77 0.57
C ARG A 504 -19.02 5.72 1.37
N LEU A 505 -19.39 4.46 1.20
CA LEU A 505 -18.82 3.29 1.89
C LEU A 505 -18.16 2.38 0.85
N LYS A 506 -17.01 1.78 1.18
CA LYS A 506 -16.44 0.69 0.39
C LYS A 506 -15.73 -0.32 1.29
N MET A 507 -15.99 -1.59 1.05
CA MET A 507 -15.24 -2.69 1.63
C MET A 507 -14.60 -3.54 0.54
N ILE A 508 -13.33 -3.94 0.75
CA ILE A 508 -12.55 -4.83 -0.12
C ILE A 508 -12.23 -6.10 0.64
N LEU A 509 -12.41 -7.25 -0.01
CA LEU A 509 -11.99 -8.56 0.48
C LEU A 509 -10.50 -8.74 0.19
N MET A 510 -9.66 -8.47 1.19
CA MET A 510 -8.22 -8.71 1.13
C MET A 510 -7.86 -10.20 1.30
N THR A 511 -8.84 -11.04 1.62
CA THR A 511 -8.77 -12.50 1.61
C THR A 511 -10.20 -13.04 1.49
N ALA A 512 -10.48 -13.97 0.57
CA ALA A 512 -11.81 -14.59 0.39
C ALA A 512 -11.74 -16.13 0.27
N ASN A 513 -10.87 -16.75 1.08
CA ASN A 513 -10.66 -18.19 1.06
C ASN A 513 -11.93 -18.99 1.37
N GLY A 514 -12.46 -19.67 0.35
CA GLY A 514 -13.58 -20.61 0.48
C GLY A 514 -14.94 -19.95 0.67
N LEU A 515 -15.15 -18.72 0.18
CA LEU A 515 -16.46 -18.06 0.24
C LEU A 515 -17.39 -18.52 -0.91
N SER A 516 -18.70 -18.48 -0.65
CA SER A 516 -19.75 -18.87 -1.61
C SER A 516 -21.10 -18.26 -1.22
N ASN A 517 -22.11 -18.34 -2.08
CA ASN A 517 -23.46 -17.80 -1.84
C ASN A 517 -23.47 -16.32 -1.41
N ILE A 518 -22.63 -15.50 -2.04
CA ILE A 518 -22.45 -14.08 -1.74
C ILE A 518 -23.75 -13.31 -2.04
N GLU A 519 -24.21 -12.49 -1.09
CA GLU A 519 -25.31 -11.54 -1.32
C GLU A 519 -24.79 -10.22 -1.93
N TYR A 520 -25.67 -9.49 -2.62
CA TYR A 520 -25.31 -8.24 -3.31
C TYR A 520 -24.11 -8.39 -4.27
N ASP A 521 -24.02 -9.53 -4.96
CA ASP A 521 -22.86 -9.98 -5.75
C ASP A 521 -22.77 -9.42 -7.18
N VAL A 522 -23.58 -8.41 -7.51
CA VAL A 522 -23.62 -7.74 -8.83
C VAL A 522 -23.97 -6.27 -8.67
N SER A 523 -23.17 -5.39 -9.29
CA SER A 523 -23.43 -3.95 -9.42
C SER A 523 -24.83 -3.64 -9.93
N ASN A 524 -25.52 -2.70 -9.28
CA ASN A 524 -26.87 -2.29 -9.63
C ASN A 524 -26.89 -0.81 -10.11
N ALA A 525 -28.01 -0.10 -9.97
CA ALA A 525 -28.12 1.30 -10.40
C ALA A 525 -27.62 2.31 -9.35
N ILE A 526 -27.26 1.83 -8.16
CA ILE A 526 -26.89 2.61 -6.97
C ILE A 526 -25.55 2.09 -6.42
N ASP A 527 -25.44 0.78 -6.14
CA ASP A 527 -24.23 0.17 -5.58
C ASP A 527 -23.35 -0.51 -6.63
N THR A 528 -22.04 -0.54 -6.37
CA THR A 528 -20.99 -1.09 -7.25
C THR A 528 -20.28 -2.26 -6.58
N VAL A 529 -19.93 -3.29 -7.36
CA VAL A 529 -19.34 -4.56 -6.90
C VAL A 529 -18.16 -4.92 -7.80
N GLY A 530 -17.03 -5.30 -7.22
CA GLY A 530 -15.83 -5.79 -7.93
C GLY A 530 -14.57 -4.89 -7.99
N PRO A 531 -14.62 -3.54 -8.05
CA PRO A 531 -13.41 -2.71 -8.14
C PRO A 531 -12.53 -2.70 -6.87
N THR A 532 -11.30 -3.20 -6.98
CA THR A 532 -10.36 -3.41 -5.87
C THR A 532 -8.95 -2.81 -6.03
N ILE A 533 -8.68 -2.05 -7.10
CA ILE A 533 -7.52 -1.14 -7.09
C ILE A 533 -7.87 0.05 -6.18
N PHE A 534 -6.93 0.47 -5.33
CA PHE A 534 -7.02 1.64 -4.45
C PHE A 534 -5.63 2.26 -4.23
N GLY A 535 -5.54 3.33 -3.42
CA GLY A 535 -4.25 3.91 -3.01
C GLY A 535 -3.37 4.36 -4.19
N HIS A 536 -2.04 4.28 -4.00
CA HIS A 536 -1.08 4.63 -5.05
C HIS A 536 -1.05 3.64 -6.23
N ASN A 537 -1.47 2.38 -6.02
CA ASN A 537 -1.57 1.34 -7.06
C ASN A 537 -2.42 1.76 -8.27
N GLY A 538 -3.30 2.76 -8.10
CA GLY A 538 -4.02 3.42 -9.19
C GLY A 538 -3.94 4.95 -9.21
N ALA A 539 -2.91 5.56 -8.63
CA ALA A 539 -2.64 7.00 -8.73
C ALA A 539 -2.66 7.47 -10.20
N ALA A 540 -3.23 8.64 -10.46
CA ALA A 540 -3.52 9.08 -11.83
C ALA A 540 -2.26 9.23 -12.73
N THR A 541 -1.10 9.52 -12.12
CA THR A 541 0.20 9.70 -12.79
C THR A 541 1.02 8.42 -12.93
N ALA A 542 0.71 7.35 -12.18
CA ALA A 542 1.36 6.05 -12.30
C ALA A 542 0.87 5.26 -13.53
N GLY A 543 1.68 4.31 -14.00
CA GLY A 543 1.24 3.17 -14.79
C GLY A 543 0.87 2.00 -13.87
N SER A 544 -0.43 1.78 -13.67
CA SER A 544 -0.96 0.64 -12.90
C SER A 544 -0.99 -0.61 -13.77
N VAL A 545 -0.45 -1.72 -13.29
CA VAL A 545 -0.17 -2.91 -14.13
C VAL A 545 -0.94 -4.14 -13.66
N GLY A 546 -1.90 -4.57 -14.48
CA GLY A 546 -2.61 -5.85 -14.30
C GLY A 546 -1.81 -7.06 -14.78
N ALA A 547 -2.22 -8.26 -14.38
CA ALA A 547 -1.50 -9.52 -14.66
C ALA A 547 -2.16 -10.38 -15.76
N VAL A 548 -1.31 -11.04 -16.56
CA VAL A 548 -1.66 -11.99 -17.62
C VAL A 548 -0.60 -13.11 -17.65
N ARG A 549 -1.03 -14.36 -17.49
CA ARG A 549 -0.13 -15.51 -17.30
C ARG A 549 0.80 -15.75 -18.50
N TYR A 550 2.06 -16.08 -18.21
CA TYR A 550 3.15 -16.29 -19.19
C TYR A 550 2.84 -17.20 -20.39
N ASP A 551 1.98 -18.20 -20.22
CA ASP A 551 1.58 -19.18 -21.25
C ASP A 551 0.12 -19.03 -21.75
N ASP A 552 -0.70 -18.13 -21.19
CA ASP A 552 -2.03 -17.78 -21.72
C ASP A 552 -2.24 -16.26 -21.80
N SER A 553 -1.68 -15.64 -22.84
CA SER A 553 -1.91 -14.23 -23.18
C SER A 553 -3.36 -13.89 -23.60
N THR A 554 -4.29 -14.85 -23.52
CA THR A 554 -5.68 -14.68 -23.98
C THR A 554 -6.68 -14.39 -22.86
N ARG A 555 -6.23 -14.23 -21.60
CA ARG A 555 -7.06 -13.88 -20.43
C ARG A 555 -6.30 -12.97 -19.45
N PRO A 556 -6.99 -12.09 -18.71
CA PRO A 556 -6.44 -11.55 -17.46
C PRO A 556 -6.30 -12.66 -16.42
N GLU A 557 -5.39 -12.47 -15.47
CA GLU A 557 -5.41 -13.28 -14.26
C GLU A 557 -6.64 -12.99 -13.38
N TYR A 558 -7.09 -14.01 -12.67
CA TYR A 558 -8.33 -13.92 -11.89
C TYR A 558 -8.13 -13.06 -10.64
N PHE A 559 -6.96 -13.14 -9.99
CA PHE A 559 -6.62 -12.37 -8.79
C PHE A 559 -6.33 -10.89 -9.06
N SER A 560 -5.97 -10.51 -10.28
CA SER A 560 -5.51 -9.14 -10.61
C SER A 560 -6.61 -8.12 -10.30
N SER A 561 -6.36 -7.19 -9.37
CA SER A 561 -7.33 -6.19 -8.91
C SER A 561 -7.99 -5.42 -10.07
N ARG A 562 -9.27 -5.06 -9.89
CA ARG A 562 -10.08 -4.39 -10.93
C ARG A 562 -10.27 -2.90 -10.64
N GLY A 563 -10.34 -2.06 -11.66
CA GLY A 563 -10.79 -0.66 -11.51
C GLY A 563 -12.29 -0.47 -11.71
N PRO A 564 -12.79 0.78 -11.73
CA PRO A 564 -12.05 2.04 -11.54
C PRO A 564 -11.91 2.44 -10.06
N ILE A 565 -11.11 3.47 -9.80
CA ILE A 565 -11.06 4.19 -8.52
C ILE A 565 -12.03 5.39 -8.56
N VAL A 566 -12.58 5.76 -7.40
CA VAL A 566 -13.42 6.96 -7.23
C VAL A 566 -12.85 7.83 -6.12
N LEU A 567 -12.25 8.98 -6.46
CA LEU A 567 -11.74 9.94 -5.49
C LEU A 567 -12.79 11.02 -5.19
N GLU A 568 -13.00 11.36 -3.92
CA GLU A 568 -13.92 12.41 -3.49
C GLU A 568 -13.23 13.63 -2.83
N PHE A 569 -11.93 13.54 -2.50
CA PHE A 569 -11.15 14.65 -1.93
C PHE A 569 -9.81 14.86 -2.68
N GLY A 570 -9.18 16.01 -2.44
CA GLY A 570 -7.79 16.26 -2.86
C GLY A 570 -6.77 15.39 -2.10
N PRO A 571 -5.47 15.44 -2.48
CA PRO A 571 -4.42 14.66 -1.83
C PRO A 571 -4.25 14.97 -0.34
N VAL A 572 -3.77 13.99 0.43
CA VAL A 572 -3.29 14.21 1.82
C VAL A 572 -2.04 15.09 1.77
N LEU A 573 -2.18 16.38 2.10
CA LEU A 573 -1.06 17.33 2.17
C LEU A 573 -0.82 17.71 3.64
N GLY A 574 -0.16 16.80 4.34
CA GLY A 574 0.13 16.91 5.77
C GLY A 574 -1.08 16.64 6.67
N SER A 575 -1.09 17.28 7.84
CA SER A 575 -2.10 17.14 8.91
C SER A 575 -3.42 17.90 8.66
N THR A 576 -3.56 18.61 7.54
CA THR A 576 -4.76 19.42 7.26
C THR A 576 -5.74 18.65 6.36
N PRO A 577 -7.04 18.56 6.73
CA PRO A 577 -8.01 17.82 5.93
C PRO A 577 -8.17 18.34 4.51
N ALA A 578 -8.08 17.41 3.56
CA ALA A 578 -8.21 17.69 2.14
C ALA A 578 -9.61 18.23 1.79
N GLN A 579 -9.65 19.19 0.86
CA GLN A 579 -10.91 19.71 0.36
C GLN A 579 -11.65 18.67 -0.50
N ARG A 580 -12.97 18.55 -0.27
CA ARG A 580 -13.86 17.73 -1.10
C ARG A 580 -13.90 18.28 -2.52
N LEU A 581 -13.78 17.39 -3.50
CA LEU A 581 -13.86 17.73 -4.92
C LEU A 581 -15.28 18.17 -5.30
N GLY A 582 -15.41 19.07 -6.28
CA GLY A 582 -16.71 19.56 -6.75
C GLY A 582 -17.62 18.49 -7.36
N SER A 583 -17.03 17.36 -7.75
CA SER A 583 -17.69 16.09 -8.10
C SER A 583 -16.67 14.96 -7.88
N PRO A 584 -17.10 13.71 -7.61
CA PRO A 584 -16.18 12.57 -7.58
C PRO A 584 -15.38 12.43 -8.88
N LEU A 585 -14.08 12.14 -8.76
CA LEU A 585 -13.16 11.91 -9.87
C LEU A 585 -13.01 10.40 -10.06
N VAL A 586 -13.51 9.89 -11.18
CA VAL A 586 -13.31 8.48 -11.58
C VAL A 586 -11.97 8.35 -12.30
N VAL A 587 -11.10 7.48 -11.79
CA VAL A 587 -9.79 7.18 -12.39
C VAL A 587 -9.82 5.75 -12.94
N ASN A 588 -9.74 5.62 -14.27
CA ASN A 588 -9.75 4.33 -14.94
C ASN A 588 -8.38 3.65 -14.81
N LYS A 589 -8.37 2.46 -14.22
CA LYS A 589 -7.20 1.61 -13.94
C LYS A 589 -7.62 0.13 -14.11
N PRO A 590 -6.70 -0.83 -14.31
CA PRO A 590 -5.28 -0.62 -14.57
C PRO A 590 -5.05 0.08 -15.92
N ASP A 591 -3.84 0.54 -16.19
CA ASP A 591 -3.53 1.25 -17.44
C ASP A 591 -3.33 0.28 -18.61
N PHE A 592 -2.69 -0.86 -18.32
CA PHE A 592 -2.38 -1.97 -19.21
C PHE A 592 -2.13 -3.23 -18.36
N ALA A 593 -1.95 -4.38 -19.02
CA ALA A 593 -1.46 -5.59 -18.38
C ALA A 593 -0.05 -5.96 -18.87
N ALA A 594 0.68 -6.74 -18.07
CA ALA A 594 1.95 -7.33 -18.44
C ALA A 594 1.99 -8.82 -18.01
N THR A 595 3.12 -9.48 -18.25
CA THR A 595 3.28 -10.91 -17.95
C THR A 595 3.51 -11.17 -16.47
N ASP A 596 2.83 -12.19 -15.93
CA ASP A 596 3.18 -12.82 -14.64
C ASP A 596 3.37 -14.34 -14.75
N GLY A 597 3.86 -14.96 -13.68
CA GLY A 597 4.15 -16.39 -13.63
C GLY A 597 5.37 -16.80 -14.44
N ALA A 598 6.16 -15.86 -14.93
CA ALA A 598 7.38 -16.12 -15.67
C ALA A 598 8.51 -16.61 -14.74
N ALA A 599 9.53 -17.23 -15.34
CA ALA A 599 10.62 -17.88 -14.62
C ALA A 599 11.55 -16.89 -13.89
N THR A 600 12.05 -17.29 -12.71
CA THR A 600 13.14 -16.63 -11.94
C THR A 600 14.19 -17.65 -11.52
N SER A 601 15.33 -17.22 -10.95
CA SER A 601 16.35 -18.16 -10.42
C SER A 601 15.96 -18.81 -9.07
N PHE A 602 15.13 -18.14 -8.26
CA PHE A 602 14.81 -18.58 -6.88
C PHE A 602 13.43 -18.18 -6.32
N PHE A 603 12.73 -17.19 -6.87
CA PHE A 603 11.60 -16.53 -6.20
C PHE A 603 10.23 -17.05 -6.64
N GLY A 604 9.27 -17.05 -5.70
CA GLY A 604 7.90 -17.52 -5.91
C GLY A 604 7.77 -19.04 -5.70
N GLN A 605 6.98 -19.71 -6.54
CA GLN A 605 6.66 -21.12 -6.38
C GLN A 605 7.52 -22.03 -7.28
N LEU A 606 8.15 -23.06 -6.70
CA LEU A 606 8.89 -24.07 -7.48
C LEU A 606 7.94 -25.04 -8.21
N SER A 607 7.74 -24.82 -9.52
CA SER A 607 6.95 -25.67 -10.41
C SER A 607 7.84 -26.35 -11.46
N GLY A 608 7.80 -27.69 -11.58
CA GLY A 608 8.52 -28.39 -12.65
C GLY A 608 10.06 -28.25 -12.62
N ASN A 609 10.65 -27.80 -11.50
CA ASN A 609 12.04 -27.33 -11.32
C ASN A 609 12.34 -25.92 -11.89
N VAL A 610 11.31 -25.10 -12.13
CA VAL A 610 11.39 -23.67 -12.45
C VAL A 610 10.75 -22.88 -11.31
N TRP A 611 11.39 -21.81 -10.84
CA TRP A 611 10.75 -20.89 -9.90
C TRP A 611 9.83 -19.94 -10.66
N ARG A 612 8.56 -19.87 -10.22
CA ARG A 612 7.47 -19.16 -10.88
C ARG A 612 6.98 -18.03 -9.97
N PHE A 613 7.21 -16.79 -10.39
CA PHE A 613 6.76 -15.60 -9.68
C PHE A 613 5.42 -15.13 -10.27
N TYR A 614 4.31 -15.56 -9.65
CA TYR A 614 2.97 -15.12 -10.01
C TYR A 614 2.62 -13.78 -9.35
N GLY A 615 1.67 -13.06 -9.93
CA GLY A 615 1.12 -11.83 -9.35
C GLY A 615 1.36 -10.57 -10.18
N THR A 616 0.59 -9.53 -9.87
CA THR A 616 0.82 -8.19 -10.43
C THR A 616 2.20 -7.63 -10.07
N SER A 617 2.81 -8.13 -8.98
CA SER A 617 4.22 -7.91 -8.59
C SER A 617 5.24 -8.28 -9.67
N GLN A 618 5.03 -9.34 -10.46
CA GLN A 618 5.93 -9.64 -11.59
C GLN A 618 5.54 -8.86 -12.85
N SER A 619 4.28 -8.47 -13.00
CA SER A 619 3.82 -7.68 -14.14
C SER A 619 4.39 -6.26 -14.14
N ALA A 620 4.44 -5.60 -12.98
CA ALA A 620 4.97 -4.25 -12.83
C ALA A 620 6.43 -4.06 -13.32
N PRO A 621 7.44 -4.86 -12.91
CA PRO A 621 8.82 -4.71 -13.37
C PRO A 621 8.99 -4.97 -14.87
N HIS A 622 8.20 -5.88 -15.46
CA HIS A 622 8.19 -6.07 -16.91
C HIS A 622 7.73 -4.79 -17.64
N ALA A 623 6.70 -4.09 -17.14
CA ALA A 623 6.27 -2.81 -17.71
C ALA A 623 7.35 -1.71 -17.57
N ALA A 624 8.01 -1.64 -16.41
CA ALA A 624 9.10 -0.70 -16.15
C ALA A 624 10.33 -0.93 -17.07
N ALA A 625 10.69 -2.19 -17.33
CA ALA A 625 11.76 -2.54 -18.26
C ALA A 625 11.43 -2.13 -19.71
N ILE A 626 10.19 -2.33 -20.16
CA ILE A 626 9.72 -1.88 -21.48
C ILE A 626 9.74 -0.34 -21.58
N ALA A 627 9.36 0.36 -20.50
CA ALA A 627 9.48 1.80 -20.41
C ALA A 627 10.93 2.28 -20.51
N ALA A 628 11.89 1.55 -19.94
CA ALA A 628 13.31 1.86 -20.09
C ALA A 628 13.83 1.66 -21.53
N LEU A 629 13.42 0.59 -22.22
CA LEU A 629 13.72 0.43 -23.65
C LEU A 629 13.16 1.58 -24.49
N LEU A 630 11.95 2.05 -24.16
CA LEU A 630 11.30 3.18 -24.82
C LEU A 630 12.00 4.52 -24.53
N ALA A 631 12.38 4.77 -23.27
CA ALA A 631 13.11 5.95 -22.84
C ALA A 631 14.50 6.03 -23.50
N GLN A 632 15.21 4.90 -23.61
CA GLN A 632 16.47 4.82 -24.35
C GLN A 632 16.28 5.17 -25.85
N TYR A 633 15.18 4.73 -26.46
CA TYR A 633 14.86 5.01 -27.86
C TYR A 633 14.33 6.45 -28.11
N ARG A 634 13.75 7.08 -27.09
CA ARG A 634 13.29 8.49 -27.10
C ARG A 634 13.60 9.21 -25.77
N PRO A 635 14.84 9.66 -25.54
CA PRO A 635 15.26 10.32 -24.27
C PRO A 635 14.67 11.72 -24.03
N LEU A 636 13.62 12.12 -24.75
CA LEU A 636 12.89 13.38 -24.59
C LEU A 636 11.40 13.16 -24.29
N PHE A 637 10.95 11.91 -24.16
CA PHE A 637 9.56 11.62 -23.77
C PHE A 637 9.36 11.88 -22.28
N THR A 638 8.29 12.60 -21.96
CA THR A 638 7.80 12.74 -20.59
C THR A 638 7.14 11.43 -20.09
N PRO A 639 6.99 11.23 -18.77
CA PRO A 639 6.25 10.10 -18.20
C PRO A 639 4.85 9.93 -18.81
N ALA A 640 4.14 11.04 -19.04
CA ALA A 640 2.83 11.04 -19.66
C ALA A 640 2.87 10.52 -21.11
N GLU A 641 3.91 10.85 -21.88
CA GLU A 641 4.10 10.35 -23.25
C GLU A 641 4.55 8.88 -23.29
N ILE A 642 5.34 8.42 -22.31
CA ILE A 642 5.69 7.01 -22.13
C ILE A 642 4.43 6.20 -21.84
N LEU A 643 3.65 6.57 -20.81
CA LEU A 643 2.41 5.87 -20.47
C LEU A 643 1.37 5.97 -21.59
N ALA A 644 1.25 7.11 -22.28
CA ALA A 644 0.36 7.23 -23.44
C ALA A 644 0.82 6.37 -24.63
N ARG A 645 2.13 6.22 -24.85
CA ARG A 645 2.68 5.33 -25.88
C ARG A 645 2.36 3.88 -25.57
N LEU A 646 2.68 3.42 -24.35
CA LEU A 646 2.40 2.05 -23.89
C LEU A 646 0.91 1.72 -24.07
N ARG A 647 0.01 2.57 -23.55
CA ARG A 647 -1.44 2.40 -23.72
C ARG A 647 -1.88 2.35 -25.18
N ALA A 648 -1.29 3.17 -26.05
CA ALA A 648 -1.65 3.23 -27.46
C ALA A 648 -1.12 2.05 -28.31
N THR A 649 -0.23 1.22 -27.76
CA THR A 649 0.38 0.08 -28.47
C THR A 649 0.14 -1.28 -27.79
N SER A 650 -0.59 -1.34 -26.68
CA SER A 650 -1.09 -2.59 -26.10
C SER A 650 -1.85 -3.44 -27.13
N VAL A 651 -1.76 -4.76 -27.00
CA VAL A 651 -2.56 -5.73 -27.75
C VAL A 651 -3.74 -6.21 -26.90
N ALA A 652 -4.90 -6.38 -27.52
CA ALA A 652 -6.12 -6.75 -26.81
C ALA A 652 -6.03 -8.17 -26.22
N VAL A 653 -6.19 -8.26 -24.90
CA VAL A 653 -6.40 -9.53 -24.19
C VAL A 653 -7.82 -10.02 -24.49
N ALA A 654 -7.97 -11.30 -24.84
CA ALA A 654 -9.28 -11.88 -25.15
C ALA A 654 -10.05 -12.27 -23.86
N ASN A 655 -11.16 -12.98 -24.04
CA ASN A 655 -11.80 -13.85 -23.04
C ASN A 655 -11.98 -13.29 -21.60
N GLY A 656 -12.17 -11.98 -21.43
CA GLY A 656 -12.25 -11.32 -20.12
C GLY A 656 -11.45 -10.03 -20.00
N GLY A 657 -10.57 -9.71 -20.96
CA GLY A 657 -9.84 -8.45 -21.00
C GLY A 657 -10.73 -7.22 -21.22
N THR A 658 -11.38 -6.72 -20.17
CA THR A 658 -12.10 -5.44 -20.16
C THR A 658 -11.19 -4.29 -19.71
N ILE A 659 -11.64 -3.05 -19.85
CA ILE A 659 -10.88 -1.85 -19.42
C ILE A 659 -10.59 -1.89 -17.91
N GLU A 660 -11.53 -2.44 -17.12
CA GLU A 660 -11.43 -2.60 -15.67
C GLU A 660 -10.42 -3.69 -15.24
N ALA A 661 -10.11 -4.65 -16.13
CA ALA A 661 -9.25 -5.80 -15.82
C ALA A 661 -7.84 -5.72 -16.43
N VAL A 662 -7.69 -5.12 -17.62
CA VAL A 662 -6.40 -5.05 -18.34
C VAL A 662 -6.09 -3.68 -18.93
N GLY A 663 -6.89 -2.64 -18.66
CA GLY A 663 -6.69 -1.32 -19.26
C GLY A 663 -6.76 -1.37 -20.78
N SER A 664 -5.72 -0.86 -21.46
CA SER A 664 -5.58 -0.97 -22.91
C SER A 664 -5.23 -2.36 -23.43
N GLY A 665 -4.94 -3.33 -22.56
CA GLY A 665 -4.49 -4.68 -22.89
C GLY A 665 -3.01 -4.94 -22.60
N LEU A 666 -2.53 -6.10 -23.04
CA LEU A 666 -1.18 -6.60 -22.79
C LEU A 666 -0.13 -5.71 -23.49
N LEU A 667 0.97 -5.38 -22.80
CA LEU A 667 2.04 -4.57 -23.37
C LEU A 667 2.75 -5.25 -24.56
N ASP A 668 3.12 -4.44 -25.55
CA ASP A 668 3.93 -4.84 -26.71
C ASP A 668 5.13 -3.90 -26.86
N ALA A 669 6.30 -4.36 -26.41
CA ALA A 669 7.55 -3.61 -26.44
C ALA A 669 7.99 -3.29 -27.87
N TYR A 670 7.75 -4.20 -28.82
CA TYR A 670 8.04 -3.93 -30.22
C TYR A 670 7.11 -2.85 -30.75
N GLY A 671 5.80 -2.97 -30.51
CA GLY A 671 4.79 -2.01 -30.95
C GLY A 671 5.06 -0.60 -30.43
N ALA A 672 5.46 -0.48 -29.16
CA ALA A 672 5.80 0.78 -28.52
C ALA A 672 6.94 1.54 -29.25
N LEU A 673 7.98 0.84 -29.71
CA LEU A 673 9.12 1.43 -30.41
C LEU A 673 8.89 1.55 -31.94
N ASP A 674 8.25 0.57 -32.58
CA ASP A 674 7.97 0.56 -34.02
C ASP A 674 7.04 1.71 -34.44
N ALA A 675 6.02 2.00 -33.62
CA ALA A 675 5.11 3.11 -33.82
C ALA A 675 5.77 4.51 -33.65
N LEU A 676 7.09 4.55 -33.42
CA LEU A 676 7.93 5.77 -33.42
C LEU A 676 8.89 5.84 -34.62
N ALA A 677 9.10 4.74 -35.35
CA ALA A 677 9.93 4.73 -36.57
C ALA A 677 9.21 5.40 -37.77
N VAL A 678 7.89 5.57 -37.69
CA VAL A 678 7.03 6.14 -38.74
C VAL A 678 7.03 7.69 -38.75
N VAL A 679 7.68 8.33 -37.77
CA VAL A 679 7.75 9.80 -37.65
C VAL A 679 9.20 10.26 -37.74
N SER A 680 9.67 10.45 -38.99
CA SER A 680 11.01 10.95 -39.35
C SER A 680 10.94 11.91 -40.55
#